data_AF-A0A412DMR1-F1
#
_entry.id   AF-A0A412DMR1-F1
#
_cell.length_a   1.000
_cell.length_b   1.000
_cell.length_c   1.000
_cell.angle_alpha   90.00
_cell.angle_beta   90.00
_cell.angle_gamma   90.00
#
_symmetry.space_group_name_H-M   'P 1'
#
loop_
_entity.id
_entity.type
_entity.pdbx_description
1 polymer ?
#
loop_
_entity_poly.entity_id
_entity_poly.type
_entity_poly.pdbx_seq_one_letter_code
_entity_poly.pdbx_strand_id
1 'polypeptide(L)'
;MKRYYRLLTLIFAFAALPCKADEWIRINQLGYLPQSIKVAVFMSETKTDVQEYALVDAFTGKTVRTFTSPKATGQSGSMSSTYRLDFSNFQEPGTYYLKAGKAVSPRFPINAQVYNGTADFLLNYMRQQRCGYNPFLKDSCHVHDGYIVYHPTKTGQHIDVRGGWHDATDYLQYTTTSANAIYQMMFAYQENPEAFGDAYNAAGLPEANGIPDIVDEIKWGLDWLNRMNPAPGELYNQIADDRDHAGMRLPNKDEVDYGYGPGKGRPVYFCSGEPQVRGKFTNATTGVASTAGKFAACFALGARILKEFYPEFAAEIGKKADAAYQEGVKKPGTCQTASVKSPYIYEEDNWTDDMELGAMELYNATGKPEYLSQALEYGRREPVTPWMGADSARHYQWYPFMNMGHYHLATVNNPRISKEFIRNMRTGIERTYEKAVESPFLHGIPYIWCSNNLTTAMLTQCRLYRETTGDETYAEMEAALRDWLFGCNPWGTSMIVELPLYGDYPSQPHSSLLNAGVGNTTGGLVDGPVYRSIFEGLRGVNMTGIPGTPGQDYERFQPELMVYHDALHDYSTNEPTMDGTACLTYYLSAMQKEGMKQASASADKNVYVNGGIVRTDPSKKQISLVFTAADKADGADAIITTLKRHGIKGSFFFTGEFYELYPEIVKRLLDEGHLVGSHSYGHLLYMPWENRDSLLVTREEFEKDMLKSYEAMRKAGIEYKDAPIYIPPYEYYNKEIAAWAKNMGIQVVNYTPGTMSNADYTTPDMGQKYRSSKFIYNKIMEVEKKEGLNGHLMLIHFGTDNRRTDKFYNSYLDKLIKTLKRKGYTFTPILEAIGINTNSAL
;
A
#
# COMPACT_ATOMS: atom_id res chain seq x y z
N MET A 1 65.82 -33.40 43.03
CA MET A 1 64.61 -32.85 43.69
C MET A 1 64.06 -31.71 42.84
N LYS A 2 62.74 -31.72 42.55
CA LYS A 2 61.96 -30.82 41.64
C LYS A 2 62.14 -31.16 40.15
N ARG A 3 61.12 -31.31 39.29
CA ARG A 3 59.66 -31.07 39.32
C ARG A 3 59.04 -31.91 38.19
N TYR A 4 57.98 -32.69 38.44
CA TYR A 4 57.16 -33.31 37.38
C TYR A 4 56.01 -32.37 37.04
N TYR A 5 55.88 -31.94 35.78
CA TYR A 5 54.65 -31.36 35.25
C TYR A 5 53.98 -32.39 34.34
N ARG A 6 52.73 -32.74 34.67
CA ARG A 6 51.85 -33.56 33.84
C ARG A 6 51.35 -32.70 32.67
N LEU A 7 51.59 -33.15 31.44
CA LEU A 7 50.93 -32.64 30.25
C LEU A 7 49.56 -33.36 30.14
N LEU A 8 48.47 -32.60 30.23
CA LEU A 8 47.11 -33.05 29.93
C LEU A 8 46.73 -32.43 28.59
N THR A 9 46.86 -33.20 27.51
CA THR A 9 46.40 -32.80 26.18
C THR A 9 44.92 -33.14 26.08
N LEU A 10 44.06 -32.13 26.23
CA LEU A 10 42.63 -32.22 25.94
C LEU A 10 42.43 -32.09 24.42
N ILE A 11 42.07 -33.19 23.76
CA ILE A 11 41.60 -33.20 22.38
C ILE A 11 40.14 -32.73 22.40
N PHE A 12 39.88 -31.48 22.01
CA PHE A 12 38.53 -31.04 21.66
C PHE A 12 38.20 -31.54 20.26
N ALA A 13 37.42 -32.63 20.18
CA ALA A 13 36.75 -33.00 18.94
C ALA A 13 35.59 -32.01 18.72
N PHE A 14 35.75 -31.07 17.78
CA PHE A 14 34.64 -30.30 17.25
C PHE A 14 33.72 -31.28 16.50
N ALA A 15 32.63 -31.69 17.15
CA ALA A 15 31.50 -32.29 16.45
C ALA A 15 30.85 -31.18 15.62
N ALA A 16 31.21 -31.09 14.34
CA ALA A 16 30.47 -30.30 13.37
C ALA A 16 29.07 -30.91 13.27
N LEU A 17 28.09 -30.30 13.94
CA LEU A 17 26.68 -30.55 13.67
C LEU A 17 26.47 -30.20 12.18
N PRO A 18 25.97 -31.14 11.35
CA PRO A 18 25.69 -30.81 9.96
C PRO A 18 24.61 -29.73 9.94
N CYS A 19 24.99 -28.51 9.53
CA CYS A 19 24.03 -27.50 9.14
C CYS A 19 23.18 -28.11 8.03
N LYS A 20 21.88 -28.30 8.27
CA LYS A 20 20.98 -28.84 7.26
C LYS A 20 20.76 -27.72 6.24
N ALA A 21 21.09 -28.01 4.97
CA ALA A 21 20.72 -27.13 3.87
C ALA A 21 19.19 -26.99 3.81
N ASP A 22 18.72 -25.75 3.67
CA ASP A 22 17.30 -25.43 3.60
C ASP A 22 16.89 -25.04 2.16
N GLU A 23 15.58 -25.05 1.94
CA GLU A 23 14.94 -24.71 0.67
C GLU A 23 13.76 -23.76 0.94
N TRP A 24 13.56 -22.77 0.06
CA TRP A 24 12.51 -21.75 0.19
C TRP A 24 11.77 -21.52 -1.12
N ILE A 25 10.57 -20.97 -1.01
CA ILE A 25 9.79 -20.45 -2.13
C ILE A 25 9.39 -19.01 -1.80
N ARG A 26 9.81 -18.07 -2.65
CA ARG A 26 9.48 -16.64 -2.61
C ARG A 26 8.25 -16.38 -3.47
N ILE A 27 7.35 -15.55 -2.97
CA ILE A 27 6.03 -15.29 -3.55
C ILE A 27 5.68 -13.81 -3.42
N ASN A 28 4.64 -13.37 -4.13
CA ASN A 28 3.93 -12.16 -3.77
C ASN A 28 3.12 -12.41 -2.48
N GLN A 29 3.48 -11.77 -1.38
CA GLN A 29 2.80 -11.93 -0.09
C GLN A 29 1.38 -11.32 -0.07
N LEU A 30 1.06 -10.35 -0.94
CA LEU A 30 -0.32 -9.88 -1.08
C LEU A 30 -1.22 -10.96 -1.71
N GLY A 31 -0.68 -11.71 -2.66
CA GLY A 31 -1.41 -12.68 -3.47
C GLY A 31 -1.44 -12.30 -4.95
N TYR A 32 -2.38 -12.90 -5.69
CA TYR A 32 -2.49 -12.77 -7.14
C TYR A 32 -3.92 -12.57 -7.62
N LEU A 33 -4.13 -11.81 -8.70
CA LEU A 33 -5.42 -11.77 -9.39
C LEU A 33 -5.64 -13.09 -10.16
N PRO A 34 -6.89 -13.56 -10.31
CA PRO A 34 -7.22 -14.79 -11.04
C PRO A 34 -6.58 -14.88 -12.42
N GLN A 35 -6.60 -13.81 -13.21
CA GLN A 35 -6.11 -13.81 -14.60
C GLN A 35 -4.73 -13.17 -14.76
N SER A 36 -4.05 -12.76 -13.69
CA SER A 36 -2.70 -12.20 -13.81
C SER A 36 -1.63 -13.27 -13.99
N ILE A 37 -0.44 -12.87 -14.45
CA ILE A 37 0.77 -13.68 -14.36
C ILE A 37 1.12 -13.91 -12.87
N LYS A 38 1.47 -15.16 -12.53
CA LYS A 38 1.75 -15.64 -11.17
C LYS A 38 3.00 -16.52 -11.21
N VAL A 39 4.10 -16.00 -10.69
CA VAL A 39 5.37 -16.72 -10.66
C VAL A 39 5.98 -16.62 -9.27
N ALA A 40 6.39 -17.76 -8.73
CA ALA A 40 7.17 -17.86 -7.50
C ALA A 40 8.62 -18.22 -7.83
N VAL A 41 9.54 -18.00 -6.89
CA VAL A 41 10.95 -18.37 -7.05
C VAL A 41 11.36 -19.35 -5.96
N PHE A 42 11.73 -20.57 -6.37
CA PHE A 42 12.35 -21.56 -5.49
C PHE A 42 13.85 -21.27 -5.36
N MET A 43 14.39 -21.48 -4.16
CA MET A 43 15.81 -21.29 -3.83
C MET A 43 16.29 -22.43 -2.92
N SER A 44 17.47 -22.98 -3.18
CA SER A 44 18.10 -24.03 -2.36
C SER A 44 19.59 -23.75 -2.19
N GLU A 45 20.09 -23.93 -0.97
CA GLU A 45 21.52 -23.86 -0.65
C GLU A 45 22.31 -25.02 -1.28
N THR A 46 21.63 -26.12 -1.62
CA THR A 46 22.24 -27.30 -2.27
C THR A 46 21.80 -27.44 -3.70
N LYS A 47 22.54 -28.24 -4.49
CA LYS A 47 22.09 -28.62 -5.82
C LYS A 47 20.82 -29.46 -5.70
N THR A 48 19.68 -28.84 -5.99
CA THR A 48 18.37 -29.49 -5.97
C THR A 48 17.84 -29.55 -7.39
N ASP A 49 17.45 -30.73 -7.83
CA ASP A 49 16.80 -30.96 -9.11
C ASP A 49 15.28 -30.91 -8.94
N VAL A 50 14.68 -29.75 -9.21
CA VAL A 50 13.23 -29.56 -9.09
C VAL A 50 12.60 -29.89 -10.43
N GLN A 51 11.92 -31.02 -10.52
CA GLN A 51 11.24 -31.48 -11.74
C GLN A 51 9.75 -31.11 -11.77
N GLU A 52 9.15 -30.98 -10.59
CA GLU A 52 7.74 -30.62 -10.43
C GLU A 52 7.51 -29.79 -9.17
N TYR A 53 6.38 -29.10 -9.13
CA TYR A 53 5.88 -28.38 -7.97
C TYR A 53 4.36 -28.45 -7.92
N ALA A 54 3.80 -28.33 -6.72
CA ALA A 54 2.38 -28.48 -6.46
C ALA A 54 1.79 -27.21 -5.85
N LEU A 55 0.62 -26.81 -6.35
CA LEU A 55 -0.26 -25.85 -5.70
C LEU A 55 -1.25 -26.60 -4.83
N VAL A 56 -1.33 -26.23 -3.56
CA VAL A 56 -2.09 -26.93 -2.54
C VAL A 56 -3.08 -25.98 -1.91
N ASP A 57 -4.34 -26.42 -1.80
CA ASP A 57 -5.39 -25.67 -1.13
C ASP A 57 -5.12 -25.60 0.39
N ALA A 58 -5.12 -24.39 0.94
CA ALA A 58 -4.68 -24.14 2.31
C ALA A 58 -5.64 -24.67 3.38
N PHE A 59 -6.93 -24.84 3.05
CA PHE A 59 -7.95 -25.28 4.01
C PHE A 59 -8.12 -26.80 4.01
N THR A 60 -7.98 -27.45 2.85
CA THR A 60 -8.15 -28.90 2.70
C THR A 60 -6.84 -29.67 2.72
N GLY A 61 -5.71 -29.00 2.49
CA GLY A 61 -4.38 -29.63 2.35
C GLY A 61 -4.23 -30.49 1.09
N LYS A 62 -5.22 -30.46 0.18
CA LYS A 62 -5.22 -31.24 -1.06
C LYS A 62 -4.48 -30.51 -2.17
N THR A 63 -3.62 -31.22 -2.89
CA THR A 63 -3.03 -30.70 -4.13
C THR A 63 -4.13 -30.43 -5.15
N VAL A 64 -4.27 -29.18 -5.57
CA VAL A 64 -5.25 -28.76 -6.58
C VAL A 64 -4.66 -28.78 -7.99
N ARG A 65 -3.33 -28.63 -8.10
CA ARG A 65 -2.61 -28.74 -9.37
C ARG A 65 -1.14 -29.10 -9.14
N THR A 66 -0.61 -29.96 -10.01
CA THR A 66 0.83 -30.21 -10.14
C THR A 66 1.32 -29.64 -11.46
N PHE A 67 2.51 -29.04 -11.45
CA PHE A 67 3.16 -28.43 -12.60
C PHE A 67 4.51 -29.12 -12.81
N THR A 68 4.85 -29.44 -14.05
CA THR A 68 6.01 -30.29 -14.40
C THR A 68 7.05 -29.56 -15.25
N SER A 69 7.03 -28.23 -15.26
CA SER A 69 7.94 -27.42 -16.07
C SER A 69 8.47 -26.20 -15.29
N PRO A 70 9.10 -26.40 -14.12
CA PRO A 70 9.84 -25.33 -13.46
C PRO A 70 10.99 -24.87 -14.36
N LYS A 71 11.25 -23.56 -14.41
CA LYS A 71 12.33 -22.99 -15.23
C LYS A 71 13.56 -22.78 -14.37
N ALA A 72 14.61 -23.57 -14.59
CA ALA A 72 15.88 -23.39 -13.90
C ALA A 72 16.50 -22.03 -14.25
N THR A 73 17.02 -21.34 -13.24
CA THR A 73 17.67 -20.02 -13.38
C THR A 73 19.12 -20.02 -12.86
N GLY A 74 19.64 -21.20 -12.53
CA GLY A 74 21.03 -21.38 -12.11
C GLY A 74 21.27 -21.02 -10.65
N GLN A 75 22.51 -20.63 -10.34
CA GLN A 75 22.94 -20.22 -9.01
C GLN A 75 22.69 -18.72 -8.79
N SER A 76 22.30 -18.34 -7.58
CA SER A 76 22.21 -16.93 -7.17
C SER A 76 22.69 -16.76 -5.73
N GLY A 77 23.77 -16.00 -5.53
CA GLY A 77 24.42 -15.86 -4.22
C GLY A 77 24.79 -17.22 -3.61
N SER A 78 24.39 -17.43 -2.35
CA SER A 78 24.56 -18.68 -1.60
C SER A 78 23.65 -19.82 -2.08
N MET A 79 22.68 -19.54 -2.96
CA MET A 79 21.70 -20.52 -3.43
C MET A 79 22.23 -21.26 -4.65
N SER A 80 22.69 -22.50 -4.44
CA SER A 80 23.20 -23.41 -5.46
C SER A 80 22.18 -23.76 -6.55
N SER A 81 20.87 -23.60 -6.30
CA SER A 81 19.83 -23.86 -7.28
C SER A 81 18.65 -22.92 -7.11
N THR A 82 18.22 -22.30 -8.20
CA THR A 82 17.03 -21.45 -8.27
C THR A 82 16.14 -21.83 -9.44
N TYR A 83 14.83 -21.72 -9.24
CA TYR A 83 13.82 -22.01 -10.28
C TYR A 83 12.68 -21.01 -10.22
N ARG A 84 12.19 -20.61 -11.39
CA ARG A 84 10.91 -19.90 -11.52
C ARG A 84 9.77 -20.91 -11.67
N LEU A 85 8.74 -20.74 -10.85
CA LEU A 85 7.57 -21.61 -10.74
C LEU A 85 6.33 -20.85 -11.23
N ASP A 86 5.97 -21.01 -12.50
CA ASP A 86 4.83 -20.33 -13.14
C ASP A 86 3.52 -21.12 -13.02
N PHE A 87 2.59 -20.59 -12.25
CA PHE A 87 1.25 -21.17 -12.04
C PHE A 87 0.14 -20.27 -12.59
N SER A 88 0.45 -19.41 -13.56
CA SER A 88 -0.48 -18.43 -14.14
C SER A 88 -1.76 -19.06 -14.71
N ASN A 89 -1.67 -20.27 -15.26
CA ASN A 89 -2.79 -21.03 -15.81
C ASN A 89 -3.80 -21.52 -14.76
N PHE A 90 -3.53 -21.32 -13.47
CA PHE A 90 -4.50 -21.56 -12.39
C PHE A 90 -5.18 -20.23 -12.03
N GLN A 91 -6.51 -20.20 -12.13
CA GLN A 91 -7.31 -18.98 -11.97
C GLN A 91 -8.41 -19.10 -10.91
N GLU A 92 -8.62 -20.31 -10.35
CA GLU A 92 -9.67 -20.53 -9.37
C GLU A 92 -9.42 -19.69 -8.11
N PRO A 93 -10.40 -18.89 -7.65
CA PRO A 93 -10.24 -18.15 -6.42
C PRO A 93 -10.10 -19.06 -5.19
N GLY A 94 -9.20 -18.71 -4.29
CA GLY A 94 -8.94 -19.47 -3.07
C GLY A 94 -7.68 -19.02 -2.36
N THR A 95 -7.30 -19.75 -1.31
CA THR A 95 -6.06 -19.54 -0.57
C THR A 95 -5.19 -20.76 -0.71
N TYR A 96 -3.94 -20.56 -1.13
CA TYR A 96 -3.05 -21.63 -1.53
C TYR A 96 -1.66 -21.48 -0.92
N TYR A 97 -0.87 -22.54 -1.02
CA TYR A 97 0.58 -22.47 -0.90
C TYR A 97 1.23 -23.41 -1.93
N LEU A 98 2.50 -23.17 -2.24
CA LEU A 98 3.30 -23.99 -3.14
C LEU A 98 4.17 -24.98 -2.37
N LYS A 99 4.40 -26.15 -2.98
CA LYS A 99 5.39 -27.14 -2.56
C LYS A 99 6.32 -27.46 -3.73
N ALA A 100 7.63 -27.40 -3.50
CA ALA A 100 8.66 -27.79 -4.46
C ALA A 100 9.87 -28.30 -3.68
N GLY A 101 10.38 -29.49 -4.03
CA GLY A 101 11.37 -30.17 -3.19
C GLY A 101 10.83 -30.39 -1.76
N LYS A 102 11.57 -29.90 -0.76
CA LYS A 102 11.18 -29.85 0.65
C LYS A 102 10.59 -28.49 1.06
N ALA A 103 10.67 -27.49 0.19
CA ALA A 103 10.18 -26.16 0.47
C ALA A 103 8.65 -26.10 0.44
N VAL A 104 8.10 -25.28 1.36
CA VAL A 104 6.69 -24.88 1.38
C VAL A 104 6.66 -23.36 1.42
N SER A 105 5.92 -22.72 0.52
CA SER A 105 5.78 -21.26 0.54
C SER A 105 4.91 -20.81 1.72
N PRO A 106 4.95 -19.52 2.10
CA PRO A 106 3.85 -18.90 2.82
C PRO A 106 2.52 -19.08 2.07
N ARG A 107 1.40 -18.94 2.78
CA ARG A 107 0.07 -18.94 2.17
C ARG A 107 -0.15 -17.62 1.41
N PHE A 108 -0.92 -17.69 0.34
CA PHE A 108 -1.33 -16.51 -0.43
C PHE A 108 -2.72 -16.70 -1.05
N PRO A 109 -3.51 -15.62 -1.15
CA PRO A 109 -4.77 -15.67 -1.88
C PRO A 109 -4.57 -15.56 -3.40
N ILE A 110 -5.43 -16.23 -4.15
CA ILE A 110 -5.74 -15.91 -5.54
C ILE A 110 -7.19 -15.42 -5.54
N ASN A 111 -7.44 -14.12 -5.75
CA ASN A 111 -8.77 -13.56 -5.86
C ASN A 111 -8.76 -12.15 -6.46
N ALA A 112 -9.93 -11.63 -6.82
CA ALA A 112 -10.09 -10.35 -7.50
C ALA A 112 -9.88 -9.13 -6.59
N GLN A 113 -9.82 -9.31 -5.27
CA GLN A 113 -9.75 -8.24 -4.27
C GLN A 113 -8.36 -8.07 -3.64
N VAL A 114 -7.35 -8.82 -4.10
CA VAL A 114 -5.98 -8.80 -3.57
C VAL A 114 -5.43 -7.37 -3.42
N TYR A 115 -5.67 -6.52 -4.42
CA TYR A 115 -5.14 -5.16 -4.46
C TYR A 115 -6.12 -4.09 -3.96
N ASN A 116 -7.31 -4.47 -3.49
CA ASN A 116 -8.31 -3.51 -3.00
C ASN A 116 -7.75 -2.66 -1.84
N GLY A 117 -7.81 -1.34 -2.00
CA GLY A 117 -7.38 -0.33 -1.05
C GLY A 117 -5.86 -0.18 -0.95
N THR A 118 -5.07 -0.89 -1.75
CA THR A 118 -3.60 -0.84 -1.62
C THR A 118 -3.00 0.48 -2.12
N ALA A 119 -3.58 1.10 -3.16
CA ALA A 119 -3.17 2.42 -3.62
C ALA A 119 -3.50 3.51 -2.60
N ASP A 120 -4.71 3.47 -2.04
CA ASP A 120 -5.20 4.40 -1.02
C ASP A 120 -4.40 4.27 0.30
N PHE A 121 -3.96 3.05 0.63
CA PHE A 121 -3.10 2.78 1.78
C PHE A 121 -1.77 3.54 1.75
N LEU A 122 -1.22 3.81 0.56
CA LEU A 122 0.04 4.57 0.42
C LEU A 122 -0.10 6.03 0.91
N LEU A 123 -1.32 6.58 0.91
CA LEU A 123 -1.59 7.93 1.42
C LEU A 123 -1.37 8.05 2.94
N ASN A 124 -1.29 6.91 3.66
CA ASN A 124 -0.87 6.91 5.06
C ASN A 124 0.51 7.56 5.22
N TYR A 125 1.47 7.17 4.40
CA TYR A 125 2.82 7.71 4.45
C TYR A 125 2.84 9.17 4.00
N MET A 126 2.17 9.50 2.90
CA MET A 126 2.08 10.89 2.41
C MET A 126 1.60 11.85 3.50
N ARG A 127 0.53 11.49 4.22
CA ARG A 127 0.02 12.27 5.35
C ARG A 127 0.99 12.36 6.53
N GLN A 128 1.73 11.29 6.83
CA GLN A 128 2.76 11.30 7.87
C GLN A 128 3.90 12.26 7.54
N GLN A 129 4.19 12.43 6.26
CA GLN A 129 5.23 13.32 5.76
C GLN A 129 4.79 14.78 5.66
N ARG A 130 3.53 15.14 5.93
CA ARG A 130 3.07 16.54 5.81
C ARG A 130 3.88 17.48 6.70
N CYS A 131 4.43 18.52 6.09
CA CYS A 131 5.14 19.64 6.72
C CYS A 131 4.19 20.83 6.92
N GLY A 132 4.36 21.64 7.97
CA GLY A 132 3.30 22.54 8.43
C GLY A 132 2.39 21.78 9.40
N TYR A 133 1.08 21.70 9.15
CA TYR A 133 0.21 20.85 9.98
C TYR A 133 0.42 19.37 9.65
N ASN A 134 0.85 18.59 10.64
CA ASN A 134 1.06 17.16 10.51
C ASN A 134 -0.08 16.40 11.22
N PRO A 135 -0.97 15.71 10.48
CA PRO A 135 -2.13 15.03 11.07
C PRO A 135 -1.76 13.82 11.92
N PHE A 136 -0.60 13.20 11.66
CA PHE A 136 -0.14 12.04 12.41
C PHE A 136 0.31 12.45 13.81
N LEU A 137 1.10 13.53 13.92
CA LEU A 137 1.53 14.11 15.20
C LEU A 137 0.45 14.97 15.87
N LYS A 138 -0.57 15.38 15.11
CA LYS A 138 -1.61 16.35 15.50
C LYS A 138 -1.03 17.67 16.00
N ASP A 139 0.06 18.08 15.38
CA ASP A 139 0.83 19.28 15.72
C ASP A 139 1.44 19.89 14.45
N SER A 140 2.04 21.08 14.56
CA SER A 140 2.69 21.74 13.44
C SER A 140 4.21 21.75 13.53
N CYS A 141 4.88 21.69 12.39
CA CYS A 141 6.33 21.82 12.25
C CYS A 141 6.68 22.93 11.26
N HIS A 142 7.93 23.40 11.33
CA HIS A 142 8.52 24.35 10.36
C HIS A 142 7.65 25.60 10.08
N VAL A 143 6.94 26.09 11.12
CA VAL A 143 5.98 27.20 11.01
C VAL A 143 6.60 28.56 10.69
N HIS A 144 7.93 28.63 10.62
CA HIS A 144 8.73 29.82 10.35
C HIS A 144 9.43 29.78 8.98
N ASP A 145 9.06 28.84 8.10
CA ASP A 145 9.56 28.87 6.74
C ASP A 145 9.08 30.12 5.99
N GLY A 146 9.96 30.86 5.31
CA GLY A 146 11.40 30.66 5.12
C GLY A 146 12.08 31.92 4.56
N TYR A 147 13.37 31.83 4.26
CA TYR A 147 14.18 32.98 3.82
C TYR A 147 14.85 32.74 2.47
N ILE A 148 14.61 33.64 1.51
CA ILE A 148 15.07 33.51 0.13
C ILE A 148 16.60 33.56 0.04
N VAL A 149 17.18 32.66 -0.74
CA VAL A 149 18.60 32.69 -1.14
C VAL A 149 18.75 32.66 -2.67
N TYR A 150 19.83 33.27 -3.18
CA TYR A 150 20.18 33.39 -4.60
C TYR A 150 19.25 34.21 -5.51
N HIS A 151 18.11 34.71 -5.01
CA HIS A 151 17.27 35.59 -5.81
C HIS A 151 17.99 36.94 -6.07
N PRO A 152 17.99 37.46 -7.32
CA PRO A 152 18.73 38.67 -7.70
C PRO A 152 18.44 39.92 -6.83
N THR A 153 17.19 40.08 -6.39
CA THR A 153 16.73 41.26 -5.66
C THR A 153 16.04 40.96 -4.31
N LYS A 154 15.84 39.68 -3.97
CA LYS A 154 15.02 39.26 -2.81
C LYS A 154 15.79 38.40 -1.80
N THR A 155 17.08 38.15 -2.03
CA THR A 155 17.90 37.39 -1.08
C THR A 155 17.81 38.00 0.33
N GLY A 156 17.55 37.16 1.33
CA GLY A 156 17.36 37.53 2.73
C GLY A 156 15.92 37.95 3.11
N GLN A 157 15.02 38.12 2.13
CA GLN A 157 13.61 38.39 2.42
C GLN A 157 12.90 37.13 2.89
N HIS A 158 11.93 37.29 3.79
CA HIS A 158 11.05 36.21 4.24
C HIS A 158 9.99 35.91 3.16
N ILE A 159 9.69 34.63 2.95
CA ILE A 159 8.66 34.12 2.04
C ILE A 159 7.89 32.99 2.74
N ASP A 160 6.56 32.96 2.66
CA ASP A 160 5.78 31.85 3.20
C ASP A 160 5.74 30.67 2.21
N VAL A 161 6.48 29.62 2.52
CA VAL A 161 6.55 28.37 1.75
C VAL A 161 6.21 27.14 2.60
N ARG A 162 5.42 27.35 3.67
CA ARG A 162 4.96 26.25 4.54
C ARG A 162 4.12 25.23 3.76
N GLY A 163 3.94 24.02 4.28
CA GLY A 163 3.14 22.97 3.65
C GLY A 163 4.02 21.91 2.97
N GLY A 164 3.40 21.10 2.09
CA GLY A 164 4.11 20.08 1.31
C GLY A 164 4.52 18.90 2.19
N TRP A 165 5.49 18.12 1.73
CA TRP A 165 5.98 16.95 2.45
C TRP A 165 7.45 17.07 2.79
N HIS A 166 7.83 16.55 3.95
CA HIS A 166 9.19 16.09 4.22
C HIS A 166 9.53 15.01 3.19
N ASP A 167 10.68 15.17 2.54
CA ASP A 167 11.06 14.34 1.40
C ASP A 167 11.29 12.87 1.78
N ALA A 168 11.95 12.66 2.92
CA ALA A 168 12.13 11.36 3.56
C ALA A 168 12.14 11.51 5.11
N THR A 169 13.09 10.89 5.82
CA THR A 169 13.19 11.01 7.28
C THR A 169 13.86 12.30 7.74
N ASP A 170 14.63 12.92 6.85
CA ASP A 170 15.02 14.31 6.95
C ASP A 170 13.81 15.24 6.72
N TYR A 171 13.98 16.54 6.97
CA TYR A 171 12.90 17.51 6.77
C TYR A 171 13.10 18.41 5.57
N LEU A 172 14.03 18.04 4.68
CA LEU A 172 14.23 18.74 3.42
C LEU A 172 12.98 18.62 2.55
N GLN A 173 12.78 19.61 1.68
CA GLN A 173 11.66 19.61 0.74
C GLN A 173 12.17 20.07 -0.61
N TYR A 174 12.02 19.22 -1.63
CA TYR A 174 12.49 19.49 -2.98
C TYR A 174 11.32 19.57 -3.95
N THR A 175 11.40 20.56 -4.85
CA THR A 175 10.41 20.72 -5.92
C THR A 175 10.49 19.55 -6.89
N THR A 176 11.69 19.06 -7.17
CA THR A 176 11.95 17.91 -8.06
C THR A 176 11.11 16.69 -7.68
N THR A 177 11.21 16.18 -6.45
CA THR A 177 10.48 15.01 -5.95
C THR A 177 9.01 15.30 -5.67
N SER A 178 8.72 16.44 -5.01
CA SER A 178 7.33 16.81 -4.67
C SER A 178 6.47 16.99 -5.90
N ALA A 179 6.98 17.64 -6.96
CA ALA A 179 6.22 17.82 -8.19
C ALA A 179 5.97 16.50 -8.93
N ASN A 180 6.96 15.59 -8.97
CA ASN A 180 6.74 14.26 -9.52
C ASN A 180 5.70 13.47 -8.70
N ALA A 181 5.77 13.50 -7.36
CA ALA A 181 4.78 12.86 -6.49
C ALA A 181 3.35 13.39 -6.73
N ILE A 182 3.18 14.72 -6.83
CA ILE A 182 1.90 15.34 -7.17
C ILE A 182 1.41 14.84 -8.53
N TYR A 183 2.27 14.87 -9.55
CA TYR A 183 1.91 14.45 -10.89
C TYR A 183 1.46 12.98 -10.94
N GLN A 184 2.20 12.08 -10.28
CA GLN A 184 1.87 10.65 -10.25
C GLN A 184 0.54 10.37 -9.55
N MET A 185 0.26 11.04 -8.42
CA MET A 185 -1.04 10.94 -7.76
C MET A 185 -2.19 11.49 -8.62
N MET A 186 -1.97 12.62 -9.30
CA MET A 186 -2.97 13.17 -10.23
C MET A 186 -3.24 12.22 -11.40
N PHE A 187 -2.19 11.60 -11.95
CA PHE A 187 -2.32 10.61 -13.01
C PHE A 187 -3.07 9.36 -12.52
N ALA A 188 -2.72 8.84 -11.34
CA ALA A 188 -3.42 7.71 -10.74
C ALA A 188 -4.92 7.97 -10.54
N TYR A 189 -5.28 9.14 -10.03
CA TYR A 189 -6.68 9.54 -9.85
C TYR A 189 -7.40 9.76 -11.19
N GLN A 190 -6.74 10.36 -12.20
CA GLN A 190 -7.33 10.56 -13.52
C GLN A 190 -7.70 9.22 -14.18
N GLU A 191 -6.82 8.23 -14.08
CA GLU A 191 -7.02 6.93 -14.74
C GLU A 191 -7.92 5.98 -13.96
N ASN A 192 -7.86 6.02 -12.62
CA ASN A 192 -8.50 5.04 -11.74
C ASN A 192 -9.19 5.70 -10.51
N PRO A 193 -10.12 6.65 -10.69
CA PRO A 193 -10.74 7.39 -9.58
C PRO A 193 -11.51 6.47 -8.61
N GLU A 194 -11.99 5.32 -9.07
CA GLU A 194 -12.70 4.32 -8.27
C GLU A 194 -11.83 3.60 -7.22
N ALA A 195 -10.51 3.76 -7.28
CA ALA A 195 -9.57 3.12 -6.36
C ALA A 195 -9.36 3.88 -5.04
N PHE A 196 -9.85 5.12 -4.95
CA PHE A 196 -9.56 6.05 -3.85
C PHE A 196 -10.83 6.38 -3.05
N GLY A 197 -10.72 6.23 -1.72
CA GLY A 197 -11.82 6.43 -0.78
C GLY A 197 -11.97 7.90 -0.35
N ASP A 198 -12.85 8.13 0.62
CA ASP A 198 -13.06 9.41 1.33
C ASP A 198 -13.23 9.09 2.82
N ALA A 199 -12.11 8.81 3.47
CA ALA A 199 -12.03 8.46 4.89
C ALA A 199 -11.37 9.56 5.73
N TYR A 200 -10.70 10.52 5.09
CA TYR A 200 -9.96 11.60 5.72
C TYR A 200 -10.43 12.95 5.18
N ASN A 201 -10.36 13.98 6.03
CA ASN A 201 -10.67 15.33 5.58
C ASN A 201 -9.42 16.01 5.01
N ALA A 202 -9.58 17.22 4.47
CA ALA A 202 -8.46 17.98 3.90
C ALA A 202 -7.27 18.22 4.86
N ALA A 203 -7.50 18.23 6.18
CA ALA A 203 -6.44 18.34 7.18
C ALA A 203 -5.68 17.01 7.39
N GLY A 204 -6.16 15.91 6.81
CA GLY A 204 -5.62 14.56 6.95
C GLY A 204 -6.10 13.83 8.21
N LEU A 205 -7.18 14.29 8.85
CA LEU A 205 -7.75 13.66 10.05
C LEU A 205 -8.86 12.65 9.67
N PRO A 206 -9.08 11.57 10.45
CA PRO A 206 -10.11 10.56 10.15
C PRO A 206 -11.54 11.11 10.23
N GLU A 207 -12.06 11.58 9.10
CA GLU A 207 -13.40 12.15 8.91
C GLU A 207 -13.63 12.37 7.41
N ALA A 208 -14.62 11.72 6.81
CA ALA A 208 -14.98 11.96 5.40
C ALA A 208 -15.45 13.40 5.16
N ASN A 209 -15.06 14.03 4.05
CA ASN A 209 -15.46 15.40 3.69
C ASN A 209 -16.17 15.51 2.32
N GLY A 210 -16.41 14.39 1.64
CA GLY A 210 -17.00 14.34 0.31
C GLY A 210 -15.99 14.51 -0.84
N ILE A 211 -14.69 14.51 -0.54
CA ILE A 211 -13.60 14.63 -1.52
C ILE A 211 -12.73 13.38 -1.41
N PRO A 212 -12.35 12.72 -2.51
CA PRO A 212 -11.48 11.56 -2.42
C PRO A 212 -10.15 11.90 -1.73
N ASP A 213 -9.67 11.03 -0.85
CA ASP A 213 -8.50 11.26 0.00
C ASP A 213 -7.25 11.63 -0.82
N ILE A 214 -7.08 11.00 -1.98
CA ILE A 214 -5.98 11.32 -2.91
C ILE A 214 -6.08 12.74 -3.46
N VAL A 215 -7.29 13.26 -3.70
CA VAL A 215 -7.50 14.63 -4.23
C VAL A 215 -7.15 15.66 -3.17
N ASP A 216 -7.46 15.39 -1.90
CA ASP A 216 -7.03 16.22 -0.78
C ASP A 216 -5.50 16.20 -0.61
N GLU A 217 -4.85 15.06 -0.78
CA GLU A 217 -3.38 14.96 -0.76
C GLU A 217 -2.73 15.67 -1.96
N ILE A 218 -3.29 15.54 -3.17
CA ILE A 218 -2.89 16.31 -4.36
C ILE A 218 -3.00 17.82 -4.09
N LYS A 219 -4.11 18.26 -3.49
CA LYS A 219 -4.33 19.66 -3.14
C LYS A 219 -3.29 20.15 -2.13
N TRP A 220 -2.93 19.35 -1.15
CA TRP A 220 -1.89 19.66 -0.16
C TRP A 220 -0.53 19.92 -0.83
N GLY A 221 -0.12 19.04 -1.75
CA GLY A 221 1.11 19.22 -2.53
C GLY A 221 1.06 20.44 -3.44
N LEU A 222 -0.04 20.64 -4.16
CA LEU A 222 -0.20 21.79 -5.06
C LEU A 222 -0.25 23.13 -4.31
N ASP A 223 -0.78 23.18 -3.09
CA ASP A 223 -0.73 24.38 -2.24
C ASP A 223 0.71 24.80 -1.96
N TRP A 224 1.55 23.82 -1.63
CA TRP A 224 2.98 24.06 -1.42
C TRP A 224 3.70 24.44 -2.71
N LEU A 225 3.45 23.72 -3.80
CA LEU A 225 4.03 24.04 -5.10
C LEU A 225 3.63 25.45 -5.55
N ASN A 226 2.38 25.86 -5.34
CA ASN A 226 1.91 27.21 -5.63
C ASN A 226 2.66 28.29 -4.81
N ARG A 227 3.01 28.00 -3.55
CA ARG A 227 3.86 28.89 -2.71
C ARG A 227 5.30 28.94 -3.20
N MET A 228 5.81 27.85 -3.76
CA MET A 228 7.12 27.77 -4.44
C MET A 228 7.12 28.44 -5.83
N ASN A 229 5.95 28.91 -6.31
CA ASN A 229 5.80 29.79 -7.46
C ASN A 229 4.93 31.03 -7.13
N PRO A 230 5.43 31.97 -6.29
CA PRO A 230 4.62 33.06 -5.75
C PRO A 230 4.18 34.07 -6.82
N ALA A 231 4.89 34.15 -7.94
CA ALA A 231 4.58 35.01 -9.08
C ALA A 231 4.93 34.31 -10.40
N PRO A 232 4.29 34.68 -11.52
CA PRO A 232 4.66 34.20 -12.84
C PRO A 232 6.16 34.35 -13.10
N GLY A 233 6.82 33.23 -13.41
CA GLY A 233 8.26 33.17 -13.70
C GLY A 233 9.21 33.21 -12.49
N GLU A 234 8.70 33.20 -11.25
CA GLU A 234 9.51 33.10 -10.04
C GLU A 234 9.44 31.69 -9.45
N LEU A 235 10.50 30.91 -9.58
CA LEU A 235 10.54 29.49 -9.19
C LEU A 235 11.56 29.25 -8.07
N TYR A 236 11.21 28.40 -7.12
CA TYR A 236 12.09 27.95 -6.05
C TYR A 236 12.29 26.43 -6.15
N ASN A 237 13.50 25.95 -5.87
CA ASN A 237 13.88 24.55 -6.08
C ASN A 237 13.81 23.70 -4.81
N GLN A 238 14.19 24.27 -3.65
CA GLN A 238 14.21 23.53 -2.39
C GLN A 238 14.01 24.44 -1.16
N ILE A 239 13.60 23.83 -0.05
CA ILE A 239 13.64 24.41 1.29
C ILE A 239 14.67 23.63 2.11
N ALA A 240 15.44 24.35 2.91
CA ALA A 240 16.55 23.82 3.72
C ALA A 240 17.69 23.23 2.87
N ASP A 241 18.67 22.65 3.54
CA ASP A 241 19.83 21.96 2.98
C ASP A 241 20.37 20.97 4.01
N ASP A 242 21.36 20.15 3.62
CA ASP A 242 21.93 19.06 4.41
C ASP A 242 22.46 19.42 5.82
N ARG A 243 22.41 20.70 6.23
CA ARG A 243 22.46 21.05 7.65
C ARG A 243 21.36 20.37 8.47
N ASP A 244 20.25 20.03 7.85
CA ASP A 244 19.12 19.27 8.40
C ASP A 244 19.51 17.89 8.96
N HIS A 245 20.60 17.29 8.45
CA HIS A 245 21.12 16.00 8.93
C HIS A 245 21.83 16.16 10.29
N ALA A 246 21.13 16.71 11.28
CA ALA A 246 21.58 16.98 12.64
C ALA A 246 21.14 15.87 13.63
N GLY A 247 20.75 14.71 13.11
CA GLY A 247 20.26 13.56 13.88
C GLY A 247 18.75 13.36 13.76
N MET A 248 18.30 12.17 14.14
CA MET A 248 16.89 11.79 14.16
C MET A 248 16.14 12.55 15.25
N ARG A 249 15.07 13.23 14.89
CA ARG A 249 14.27 14.06 15.80
C ARG A 249 12.80 13.98 15.40
N LEU A 250 11.92 14.74 16.04
CA LEU A 250 10.56 14.91 15.52
C LEU A 250 10.48 16.25 14.79
N PRO A 251 9.68 16.37 13.70
CA PRO A 251 9.64 17.59 12.91
C PRO A 251 9.10 18.78 13.70
N ASN A 252 8.16 18.58 14.61
CA ASN A 252 7.65 19.62 15.51
C ASN A 252 8.64 19.99 16.63
N LYS A 253 9.77 19.29 16.75
CA LYS A 253 10.87 19.55 17.68
C LYS A 253 12.17 19.87 16.95
N ASP A 254 12.09 20.24 15.69
CA ASP A 254 13.26 20.58 14.90
C ASP A 254 13.80 21.97 15.27
N GLU A 255 14.99 22.00 15.89
CA GLU A 255 15.68 23.22 16.31
C GLU A 255 16.92 23.54 15.44
N VAL A 256 17.09 22.88 14.29
CA VAL A 256 18.26 23.14 13.41
C VAL A 256 18.32 24.62 13.02
N ASP A 257 19.50 25.22 13.23
CA ASP A 257 19.75 26.63 12.93
C ASP A 257 20.48 26.78 11.59
N TYR A 258 19.82 27.46 10.65
CA TYR A 258 20.36 27.78 9.32
C TYR A 258 21.00 29.17 9.24
N GLY A 259 21.14 29.87 10.37
CA GLY A 259 21.63 31.25 10.48
C GLY A 259 20.53 32.27 10.82
N TYR A 260 19.34 31.81 11.20
CA TYR A 260 18.17 32.65 11.53
C TYR A 260 17.72 32.49 13.00
N GLY A 261 18.43 31.65 13.77
CA GLY A 261 18.10 31.24 15.13
C GLY A 261 17.53 29.81 15.19
N PRO A 262 17.67 29.10 16.32
CA PRO A 262 17.20 27.71 16.45
C PRO A 262 15.71 27.56 16.13
N GLY A 263 15.39 26.77 15.10
CA GLY A 263 14.02 26.53 14.62
C GLY A 263 13.32 27.77 14.05
N LYS A 264 14.02 28.87 13.74
CA LYS A 264 13.42 30.17 13.35
C LYS A 264 13.34 30.46 11.84
N GLY A 265 13.65 29.48 11.01
CA GLY A 265 13.43 29.54 9.56
C GLY A 265 14.50 28.81 8.77
N ARG A 266 14.16 28.47 7.52
CA ARG A 266 14.99 27.66 6.63
C ARG A 266 15.27 28.41 5.32
N PRO A 267 16.43 28.20 4.68
CA PRO A 267 16.74 28.82 3.40
C PRO A 267 15.83 28.27 2.30
N VAL A 268 15.39 29.13 1.39
CA VAL A 268 14.54 28.79 0.24
C VAL A 268 15.29 29.15 -1.03
N TYR A 269 15.69 28.14 -1.80
CA TYR A 269 16.63 28.33 -2.90
C TYR A 269 15.91 28.70 -4.18
N PHE A 270 16.22 29.88 -4.70
CA PHE A 270 15.70 30.36 -5.99
C PHE A 270 16.31 29.58 -7.16
N CYS A 271 15.52 29.30 -8.20
CA CYS A 271 15.99 28.75 -9.47
C CYS A 271 16.71 29.84 -10.28
N SER A 272 18.00 30.08 -9.98
CA SER A 272 18.82 31.05 -10.71
C SER A 272 19.06 30.66 -12.18
N GLY A 273 19.21 29.36 -12.43
CA GLY A 273 19.74 28.80 -13.67
C GLY A 273 21.27 28.78 -13.75
N GLU A 274 21.93 29.09 -12.64
CA GLU A 274 23.40 29.19 -12.53
C GLU A 274 23.90 28.34 -11.36
N PRO A 275 25.14 27.81 -11.41
CA PRO A 275 25.75 27.06 -10.31
C PRO A 275 25.67 27.79 -8.96
N GLN A 276 25.25 27.06 -7.93
CA GLN A 276 25.10 27.58 -6.57
C GLN A 276 26.20 27.02 -5.66
N VAL A 277 26.93 27.93 -4.99
CA VAL A 277 28.07 27.61 -4.11
C VAL A 277 27.72 27.88 -2.66
N ARG A 278 27.68 26.85 -1.80
CA ARG A 278 27.47 27.01 -0.34
C ARG A 278 28.52 26.22 0.44
N GLY A 279 29.15 26.89 1.41
CA GLY A 279 30.29 26.30 2.11
C GLY A 279 31.43 26.00 1.14
N LYS A 280 31.78 24.71 1.01
CA LYS A 280 32.83 24.23 0.08
C LYS A 280 32.29 23.46 -1.13
N PHE A 281 30.98 23.29 -1.23
CA PHE A 281 30.34 22.51 -2.28
C PHE A 281 29.68 23.43 -3.30
N THR A 282 29.58 22.93 -4.52
CA THR A 282 29.02 23.65 -5.67
C THR A 282 28.24 22.64 -6.48
N ASN A 283 27.00 22.98 -6.85
CA ASN A 283 26.22 22.15 -7.77
C ASN A 283 26.55 22.46 -9.23
N ALA A 284 26.08 21.63 -10.15
CA ALA A 284 26.28 21.75 -11.59
C ALA A 284 25.01 22.24 -12.31
N THR A 285 24.26 23.15 -11.69
CA THR A 285 23.08 23.78 -12.31
C THR A 285 23.46 24.44 -13.63
N THR A 286 22.68 24.17 -14.69
CA THR A 286 22.89 24.70 -16.04
C THR A 286 21.69 25.49 -16.58
N GLY A 287 20.54 25.43 -15.91
CA GLY A 287 19.32 26.11 -16.32
C GLY A 287 18.19 25.92 -15.31
N VAL A 288 16.95 26.20 -15.72
CA VAL A 288 15.76 26.05 -14.86
C VAL A 288 14.72 25.09 -15.43
N ALA A 289 14.99 24.52 -16.61
CA ALA A 289 14.01 23.78 -17.38
C ALA A 289 13.51 22.50 -16.67
N SER A 290 14.38 21.77 -15.96
CA SER A 290 13.97 20.57 -15.21
C SER A 290 12.93 20.89 -14.13
N THR A 291 13.07 22.03 -13.45
CA THR A 291 12.10 22.50 -12.45
C THR A 291 10.87 23.15 -13.09
N ALA A 292 11.08 23.98 -14.12
CA ALA A 292 10.01 24.71 -14.81
C ALA A 292 9.00 23.78 -15.50
N GLY A 293 9.47 22.71 -16.15
CA GLY A 293 8.63 21.70 -16.78
C GLY A 293 7.72 21.00 -15.77
N LYS A 294 8.25 20.63 -14.60
CA LYS A 294 7.49 20.04 -13.48
C LYS A 294 6.41 20.98 -12.94
N PHE A 295 6.72 22.25 -12.74
CA PHE A 295 5.70 23.27 -12.37
C PHE A 295 4.59 23.37 -13.41
N ALA A 296 4.96 23.47 -14.70
CA ALA A 296 4.01 23.59 -15.79
C ALA A 296 3.09 22.37 -15.87
N ALA A 297 3.65 21.17 -15.83
CA ALA A 297 2.89 19.92 -15.85
C ALA A 297 1.91 19.83 -14.66
N CYS A 298 2.41 20.09 -13.44
CA CYS A 298 1.59 20.02 -12.24
C CYS A 298 0.45 21.06 -12.24
N PHE A 299 0.73 22.29 -12.63
CA PHE A 299 -0.29 23.34 -12.65
C PHE A 299 -1.32 23.13 -13.76
N ALA A 300 -0.90 22.67 -14.95
CA ALA A 300 -1.82 22.40 -16.06
C ALA A 300 -2.76 21.22 -15.76
N LEU A 301 -2.23 20.07 -15.30
CA LEU A 301 -3.04 18.92 -14.91
C LEU A 301 -3.84 19.19 -13.62
N GLY A 302 -3.22 19.81 -12.62
CA GLY A 302 -3.86 20.16 -11.35
C GLY A 302 -5.05 21.10 -11.51
N ALA A 303 -4.96 22.09 -12.41
CA ALA A 303 -6.09 22.96 -12.73
C ALA A 303 -7.29 22.20 -13.33
N ARG A 304 -7.05 21.09 -14.04
CA ARG A 304 -8.12 20.24 -14.58
C ARG A 304 -8.73 19.36 -13.49
N ILE A 305 -7.91 18.64 -12.73
CA ILE A 305 -8.35 17.70 -11.68
C ILE A 305 -9.08 18.44 -10.55
N LEU A 306 -8.53 19.55 -10.07
CA LEU A 306 -9.09 20.27 -8.93
C LEU A 306 -10.29 21.14 -9.27
N LYS A 307 -10.68 21.26 -10.55
CA LYS A 307 -11.75 22.20 -10.97
C LYS A 307 -13.08 21.92 -10.28
N GLU A 308 -13.42 20.66 -10.05
CA GLU A 308 -14.70 20.26 -9.44
C GLU A 308 -14.71 20.40 -7.93
N PHE A 309 -13.54 20.34 -7.29
CA PHE A 309 -13.39 20.32 -5.83
C PHE A 309 -12.95 21.68 -5.26
N TYR A 310 -12.04 22.37 -5.96
CA TYR A 310 -11.36 23.60 -5.54
C TYR A 310 -11.25 24.60 -6.72
N PRO A 311 -12.38 25.11 -7.25
CA PRO A 311 -12.41 25.86 -8.51
C PRO A 311 -11.59 27.15 -8.53
N GLU A 312 -11.56 27.89 -7.42
CA GLU A 312 -10.78 29.14 -7.32
C GLU A 312 -9.27 28.87 -7.38
N PHE A 313 -8.81 27.88 -6.63
CA PHE A 313 -7.42 27.46 -6.61
C PHE A 313 -6.99 26.86 -7.95
N ALA A 314 -7.84 26.04 -8.56
CA ALA A 314 -7.62 25.50 -9.90
C ALA A 314 -7.42 26.61 -10.95
N ALA A 315 -8.23 27.67 -10.88
CA ALA A 315 -8.10 28.83 -11.77
C ALA A 315 -6.84 29.65 -11.50
N GLU A 316 -6.35 29.70 -10.25
CA GLU A 316 -5.10 30.37 -9.90
C GLU A 316 -3.89 29.66 -10.51
N ILE A 317 -3.71 28.37 -10.21
CA ILE A 317 -2.55 27.61 -10.69
C ILE A 317 -2.57 27.45 -12.21
N GLY A 318 -3.74 27.30 -12.82
CA GLY A 318 -3.89 27.21 -14.28
C GLY A 318 -3.37 28.46 -15.02
N LYS A 319 -3.46 29.65 -14.42
CA LYS A 319 -2.90 30.89 -14.99
C LYS A 319 -1.36 30.95 -14.90
N LYS A 320 -0.76 30.19 -14.00
CA LYS A 320 0.70 30.15 -13.77
C LYS A 320 1.40 29.12 -14.66
N ALA A 321 0.69 28.10 -15.14
CA ALA A 321 1.26 26.96 -15.86
C ALA A 321 2.13 27.36 -17.06
N ASP A 322 1.60 28.16 -18.00
CA ASP A 322 2.36 28.60 -19.18
C ASP A 322 3.53 29.50 -18.78
N ALA A 323 3.33 30.43 -17.83
CA ALA A 323 4.40 31.31 -17.38
C ALA A 323 5.59 30.54 -16.78
N ALA A 324 5.33 29.48 -16.01
CA ALA A 324 6.37 28.59 -15.50
C ALA A 324 7.09 27.89 -16.66
N TYR A 325 6.35 27.31 -17.61
CA TYR A 325 6.91 26.63 -18.78
C TYR A 325 7.85 27.55 -19.60
N GLN A 326 7.43 28.80 -19.83
CA GLN A 326 8.23 29.75 -20.59
C GLN A 326 9.58 30.08 -19.93
N GLU A 327 9.73 29.94 -18.60
CA GLU A 327 11.06 30.09 -17.96
C GLU A 327 12.01 28.96 -18.36
N GLY A 328 11.53 27.73 -18.47
CA GLY A 328 12.30 26.60 -18.95
C GLY A 328 12.72 26.77 -20.42
N VAL A 329 11.82 27.31 -21.26
CA VAL A 329 12.14 27.66 -22.66
C VAL A 329 13.25 28.71 -22.74
N LYS A 330 13.21 29.74 -21.87
CA LYS A 330 14.21 30.82 -21.84
C LYS A 330 15.57 30.37 -21.30
N LYS A 331 15.58 29.45 -20.33
CA LYS A 331 16.80 28.98 -19.63
C LYS A 331 16.85 27.44 -19.63
N PRO A 332 17.14 26.83 -20.80
CA PRO A 332 17.28 25.39 -20.91
C PRO A 332 18.42 24.87 -20.03
N GLY A 333 18.26 23.68 -19.46
CA GLY A 333 19.22 23.08 -18.53
C GLY A 333 18.58 22.63 -17.23
N THR A 334 19.37 22.01 -16.37
CA THR A 334 18.92 21.41 -15.10
C THR A 334 19.15 22.36 -13.93
N CYS A 335 18.24 22.32 -12.96
CA CYS A 335 18.34 23.02 -11.69
C CYS A 335 18.58 22.01 -10.56
N GLN A 336 19.85 21.83 -10.18
CA GLN A 336 20.22 20.89 -9.14
C GLN A 336 19.96 21.45 -7.74
N THR A 337 19.83 20.58 -6.75
CA THR A 337 19.74 21.03 -5.35
C THR A 337 21.10 21.52 -4.86
N ALA A 338 21.10 22.22 -3.73
CA ALA A 338 22.28 22.79 -3.10
C ALA A 338 22.53 22.17 -1.72
N SER A 339 23.80 21.97 -1.38
CA SER A 339 24.26 21.43 -0.10
C SER A 339 25.35 22.30 0.54
N VAL A 340 25.57 22.13 1.84
CA VAL A 340 26.55 22.91 2.64
C VAL A 340 27.59 22.01 3.32
N LYS A 341 27.18 20.87 3.89
CA LYS A 341 28.03 20.01 4.74
C LYS A 341 28.62 18.81 4.00
N SER A 342 28.00 18.36 2.92
CA SER A 342 28.30 17.13 2.19
C SER A 342 28.18 17.34 0.66
N PRO A 343 28.79 16.46 -0.16
CA PRO A 343 28.67 16.56 -1.61
C PRO A 343 27.34 16.03 -2.17
N TYR A 344 26.48 15.45 -1.32
CA TYR A 344 25.24 14.82 -1.77
C TYR A 344 24.18 15.87 -2.08
N ILE A 345 23.64 15.81 -3.29
CA ILE A 345 22.55 16.64 -3.81
C ILE A 345 21.68 15.75 -4.71
N TYR A 346 20.59 16.30 -5.23
CA TYR A 346 19.87 15.75 -6.36
C TYR A 346 20.50 16.31 -7.62
N GLU A 347 21.17 15.42 -8.35
CA GLU A 347 22.13 15.75 -9.41
C GLU A 347 21.50 15.78 -10.80
N GLU A 348 20.23 16.17 -10.93
CA GLU A 348 19.52 16.19 -12.22
C GLU A 348 20.41 16.66 -13.37
N ASP A 349 20.51 15.83 -14.40
CA ASP A 349 21.37 15.94 -15.58
C ASP A 349 20.52 15.80 -16.88
N ASN A 350 19.20 15.65 -16.72
CA ASN A 350 18.19 15.67 -17.76
C ASN A 350 17.11 16.71 -17.43
N TRP A 351 16.55 17.32 -18.46
CA TRP A 351 15.44 18.30 -18.33
C TRP A 351 14.42 18.19 -19.47
N THR A 352 14.72 17.38 -20.49
CA THR A 352 13.88 17.34 -21.70
C THR A 352 12.60 16.56 -21.46
N ASP A 353 12.65 15.50 -20.65
CA ASP A 353 11.49 14.81 -20.08
C ASP A 353 10.52 15.77 -19.37
N ASP A 354 11.04 16.65 -18.51
CA ASP A 354 10.21 17.60 -17.77
C ASP A 354 9.52 18.61 -18.70
N MET A 355 10.27 19.13 -19.66
CA MET A 355 9.74 20.07 -20.65
C MET A 355 8.81 19.38 -21.65
N GLU A 356 9.05 18.12 -21.99
CA GLU A 356 8.13 17.30 -22.78
C GLU A 356 6.80 17.13 -22.05
N LEU A 357 6.83 16.74 -20.78
CA LEU A 357 5.63 16.57 -19.97
C LEU A 357 4.89 17.89 -19.77
N GLY A 358 5.59 18.96 -19.43
CA GLY A 358 5.00 20.30 -19.31
C GLY A 358 4.32 20.76 -20.60
N ALA A 359 4.94 20.51 -21.75
CA ALA A 359 4.37 20.82 -23.05
C ALA A 359 3.13 19.96 -23.36
N MET A 360 3.16 18.65 -23.07
CA MET A 360 2.00 17.78 -23.26
C MET A 360 0.81 18.20 -22.40
N GLU A 361 1.04 18.56 -21.14
CA GLU A 361 -0.04 19.01 -20.27
C GLU A 361 -0.60 20.38 -20.66
N LEU A 362 0.24 21.29 -21.16
CA LEU A 362 -0.22 22.56 -21.74
C LEU A 362 -1.00 22.34 -23.04
N TYR A 363 -0.59 21.39 -23.88
CA TYR A 363 -1.34 20.99 -25.06
C TYR A 363 -2.72 20.45 -24.66
N ASN A 364 -2.78 19.54 -23.69
CA ASN A 364 -4.04 18.97 -23.18
C ASN A 364 -4.95 20.06 -22.58
N ALA A 365 -4.38 21.05 -21.91
CA ALA A 365 -5.14 22.15 -21.30
C ALA A 365 -5.65 23.19 -22.31
N THR A 366 -4.92 23.44 -23.40
CA THR A 366 -5.17 24.58 -24.29
C THR A 366 -5.54 24.23 -25.73
N GLY A 367 -5.24 23.02 -26.19
CA GLY A 367 -5.39 22.57 -27.58
C GLY A 367 -4.43 23.23 -28.58
N LYS A 368 -3.45 24.01 -28.10
CA LYS A 368 -2.53 24.79 -28.93
C LYS A 368 -1.44 23.93 -29.58
N PRO A 369 -1.36 23.82 -30.92
CA PRO A 369 -0.45 22.90 -31.61
C PRO A 369 1.05 23.16 -31.38
N GLU A 370 1.44 24.36 -30.98
CA GLU A 370 2.83 24.69 -30.65
C GLU A 370 3.38 23.83 -29.51
N TYR A 371 2.59 23.57 -28.47
CA TYR A 371 3.05 22.76 -27.33
C TYR A 371 3.21 21.30 -27.71
N LEU A 372 2.32 20.75 -28.55
CA LEU A 372 2.51 19.40 -29.09
C LEU A 372 3.80 19.31 -29.92
N SER A 373 4.10 20.35 -30.71
CA SER A 373 5.33 20.41 -31.51
C SER A 373 6.58 20.47 -30.62
N GLN A 374 6.52 21.21 -29.52
CA GLN A 374 7.60 21.29 -28.53
C GLN A 374 7.78 19.97 -27.77
N ALA A 375 6.69 19.32 -27.35
CA ALA A 375 6.74 18.01 -26.72
C ALA A 375 7.46 16.99 -27.62
N LEU A 376 7.09 16.95 -28.90
CA LEU A 376 7.75 16.09 -29.90
C LEU A 376 9.24 16.38 -30.04
N GLU A 377 9.62 17.66 -29.99
CA GLU A 377 11.03 18.05 -30.07
C GLU A 377 11.80 17.56 -28.84
N TYR A 378 11.28 17.79 -27.64
CA TYR A 378 11.93 17.37 -26.40
C TYR A 378 12.02 15.84 -26.27
N GLY A 379 10.93 15.12 -26.56
CA GLY A 379 10.94 13.66 -26.52
C GLY A 379 11.86 12.99 -27.55
N ARG A 380 12.25 13.70 -28.61
CA ARG A 380 13.28 13.24 -29.56
C ARG A 380 14.71 13.47 -29.07
N ARG A 381 14.92 14.35 -28.09
CA ARG A 381 16.24 14.60 -27.47
C ARG A 381 16.58 13.53 -26.44
N GLU A 382 15.57 12.95 -25.80
CA GLU A 382 15.71 11.78 -24.93
C GLU A 382 14.79 10.65 -25.43
N PRO A 383 15.18 9.88 -26.45
CA PRO A 383 14.34 8.78 -26.94
C PRO A 383 14.19 7.62 -25.95
N VAL A 384 15.07 7.52 -24.95
CA VAL A 384 15.06 6.46 -23.93
C VAL A 384 15.59 7.07 -22.65
N THR A 385 14.88 6.87 -21.54
CA THR A 385 15.33 7.34 -20.23
C THR A 385 16.70 6.73 -19.88
N PRO A 386 17.74 7.55 -19.61
CA PRO A 386 19.13 7.08 -19.70
C PRO A 386 19.51 5.94 -18.76
N TRP A 387 18.87 5.82 -17.60
CA TRP A 387 19.17 4.75 -16.64
C TRP A 387 18.76 3.35 -17.13
N MET A 388 17.81 3.26 -18.08
CA MET A 388 17.28 1.99 -18.58
C MET A 388 18.34 1.26 -19.43
N GLY A 389 19.09 0.38 -18.76
CA GLY A 389 20.26 -0.33 -19.31
C GLY A 389 21.60 0.09 -18.68
N ALA A 390 21.62 1.08 -17.79
CA ALA A 390 22.81 1.49 -17.06
C ALA A 390 23.09 0.59 -15.85
N ASP A 391 24.35 0.55 -15.40
CA ASP A 391 24.79 -0.15 -14.17
C ASP A 391 25.01 0.81 -12.99
N SER A 392 25.12 2.11 -13.25
CA SER A 392 25.30 3.11 -12.22
C SER A 392 24.68 4.43 -12.63
N ALA A 393 24.30 5.23 -11.65
CA ALA A 393 23.91 6.62 -11.82
C ALA A 393 24.34 7.40 -10.57
N ARG A 394 24.49 8.72 -10.72
CA ARG A 394 24.59 9.61 -9.56
C ARG A 394 23.20 9.80 -8.92
N HIS A 395 23.17 10.32 -7.70
CA HIS A 395 21.92 10.44 -6.94
C HIS A 395 20.92 11.36 -7.67
N TYR A 396 19.76 10.82 -8.06
CA TYR A 396 18.73 11.51 -8.86
C TYR A 396 19.22 12.07 -10.22
N GLN A 397 20.30 11.52 -10.80
CA GLN A 397 20.91 12.05 -12.03
C GLN A 397 19.92 12.15 -13.21
N TRP A 398 19.07 11.15 -13.39
CA TRP A 398 18.11 11.06 -14.50
C TRP A 398 16.69 10.92 -13.95
N TYR A 399 16.30 11.94 -13.18
CA TYR A 399 14.98 12.05 -12.57
C TYR A 399 14.09 13.02 -13.35
N PRO A 400 12.78 12.77 -13.50
CA PRO A 400 12.01 11.62 -12.99
C PRO A 400 12.44 10.29 -13.63
N PHE A 401 12.35 9.20 -12.88
CA PHE A 401 12.82 7.88 -13.33
C PHE A 401 12.00 7.26 -14.47
N MET A 402 10.94 7.91 -14.93
CA MET A 402 10.19 7.55 -16.12
C MET A 402 9.69 8.82 -16.81
N ASN A 403 9.86 8.89 -18.13
CA ASN A 403 9.34 9.98 -18.94
C ASN A 403 7.84 9.76 -19.27
N MET A 404 6.96 10.43 -18.51
CA MET A 404 5.50 10.39 -18.75
C MET A 404 5.07 11.08 -20.05
N GLY A 405 5.90 11.98 -20.59
CA GLY A 405 5.65 12.63 -21.88
C GLY A 405 5.60 11.62 -23.03
N HIS A 406 6.45 10.60 -22.97
CA HIS A 406 6.46 9.53 -23.96
C HIS A 406 5.15 8.76 -24.02
N TYR A 407 4.52 8.47 -22.88
CA TYR A 407 3.22 7.82 -22.84
C TYR A 407 2.13 8.70 -23.49
N HIS A 408 2.12 10.00 -23.18
CA HIS A 408 1.18 10.93 -23.80
C HIS A 408 1.37 11.02 -25.31
N LEU A 409 2.61 11.07 -25.80
CA LEU A 409 2.91 11.05 -27.24
C LEU A 409 2.63 9.68 -27.88
N ALA A 410 2.74 8.57 -27.14
CA ALA A 410 2.36 7.25 -27.61
C ALA A 410 0.84 7.13 -27.84
N THR A 411 0.03 7.91 -27.13
CA THR A 411 -1.45 7.85 -27.16
C THR A 411 -2.11 8.95 -27.99
N VAL A 412 -1.36 9.90 -28.57
CA VAL A 412 -1.97 10.91 -29.47
C VAL A 412 -2.58 10.25 -30.71
N ASN A 413 -3.64 10.87 -31.23
CA ASN A 413 -4.30 10.45 -32.47
C ASN A 413 -3.49 10.81 -33.74
N ASN A 414 -2.24 10.36 -33.80
CA ASN A 414 -1.35 10.47 -34.96
C ASN A 414 -0.51 9.19 -35.05
N PRO A 415 -0.79 8.29 -36.02
CA PRO A 415 -0.12 7.00 -36.10
C PRO A 415 1.40 7.05 -36.23
N ARG A 416 1.96 8.12 -36.84
CA ARG A 416 3.41 8.25 -36.98
C ARG A 416 4.07 8.59 -35.65
N ILE A 417 3.51 9.55 -34.93
CA ILE A 417 3.99 9.95 -33.60
C ILE A 417 3.80 8.80 -32.62
N SER A 418 2.59 8.25 -32.53
CA SER A 418 2.26 7.14 -31.64
C SER A 418 3.25 5.98 -31.81
N LYS A 419 3.50 5.56 -33.05
CA LYS A 419 4.44 4.46 -33.34
C LYS A 419 5.91 4.79 -33.01
N GLU A 420 6.31 6.05 -33.11
CA GLU A 420 7.64 6.53 -32.71
C GLU A 420 7.84 6.40 -31.19
N PHE A 421 6.89 6.89 -30.41
CA PHE A 421 7.00 6.91 -28.95
C PHE A 421 6.68 5.56 -28.29
N ILE A 422 5.82 4.72 -28.89
CA ILE A 422 5.69 3.30 -28.52
C ILE A 422 7.04 2.58 -28.63
N ARG A 423 7.79 2.83 -29.72
CA ARG A 423 9.13 2.24 -29.90
C ARG A 423 10.10 2.74 -28.83
N ASN A 424 10.08 4.03 -28.49
CA ASN A 424 10.92 4.62 -27.45
C ASN A 424 10.68 3.95 -26.08
N MET A 425 9.41 3.86 -25.66
CA MET A 425 9.01 3.15 -24.43
C MET A 425 9.50 1.70 -24.44
N ARG A 426 9.29 0.98 -25.56
CA ARG A 426 9.73 -0.40 -25.71
C ARG A 426 11.24 -0.56 -25.58
N THR A 427 12.03 0.32 -26.19
CA THR A 427 13.49 0.23 -26.14
C THR A 427 14.04 0.36 -24.72
N GLY A 428 13.44 1.21 -23.87
CA GLY A 428 13.78 1.27 -22.45
C GLY A 428 13.47 -0.05 -21.73
N ILE A 429 12.26 -0.59 -21.93
CA ILE A 429 11.83 -1.87 -21.35
C ILE A 429 12.76 -3.01 -21.79
N GLU A 430 13.09 -3.08 -23.08
CA GLU A 430 13.93 -4.11 -23.68
C GLU A 430 15.33 -4.13 -23.05
N ARG A 431 15.97 -2.97 -22.90
CA ARG A 431 17.31 -2.85 -22.28
C ARG A 431 17.32 -3.33 -20.82
N THR A 432 16.28 -3.01 -20.06
CA THR A 432 16.14 -3.51 -18.69
C THR A 432 15.83 -5.00 -18.68
N TYR A 433 15.02 -5.49 -19.62
CA TYR A 433 14.67 -6.91 -19.75
C TYR A 433 15.88 -7.78 -20.09
N GLU A 434 16.77 -7.33 -20.98
CA GLU A 434 18.03 -8.00 -21.32
C GLU A 434 18.89 -8.30 -20.08
N LYS A 435 18.87 -7.40 -19.08
CA LYS A 435 19.53 -7.61 -17.78
C LYS A 435 18.69 -8.48 -16.85
N ALA A 436 17.37 -8.27 -16.85
CA ALA A 436 16.44 -8.98 -15.98
C ALA A 436 16.47 -10.50 -16.17
N VAL A 437 16.63 -10.99 -17.40
CA VAL A 437 16.64 -12.44 -17.70
C VAL A 437 17.79 -13.21 -17.06
N GLU A 438 18.85 -12.52 -16.61
CA GLU A 438 19.95 -13.11 -15.85
C GLU A 438 19.60 -13.31 -14.37
N SER A 439 18.61 -12.58 -13.86
CA SER A 439 18.14 -12.67 -12.48
C SER A 439 17.06 -13.74 -12.34
N PRO A 440 17.12 -14.62 -11.32
CA PRO A 440 16.02 -15.56 -11.02
C PRO A 440 14.71 -14.83 -10.71
N PHE A 441 14.78 -13.56 -10.32
CA PHE A 441 13.64 -12.71 -9.99
C PHE A 441 13.16 -11.84 -11.17
N LEU A 442 13.76 -11.92 -12.37
CA LEU A 442 13.48 -10.99 -13.48
C LEU A 442 13.55 -9.52 -13.06
N HIS A 443 14.50 -9.20 -12.18
CA HIS A 443 14.75 -7.85 -11.69
C HIS A 443 16.02 -7.31 -12.34
N GLY A 444 15.85 -6.48 -13.38
CA GLY A 444 16.94 -5.91 -14.20
C GLY A 444 17.28 -4.46 -13.84
N ILE A 445 16.86 -4.01 -12.67
CA ILE A 445 17.06 -2.64 -12.18
C ILE A 445 18.46 -2.51 -11.59
N PRO A 446 19.21 -1.41 -11.83
CA PRO A 446 20.48 -1.20 -11.16
C PRO A 446 20.28 -1.03 -9.65
N TYR A 447 21.12 -1.70 -8.86
CA TYR A 447 21.08 -1.64 -7.39
C TYR A 447 21.79 -0.39 -6.88
N ILE A 448 21.27 0.78 -7.20
CA ILE A 448 21.72 2.07 -6.66
C ILE A 448 20.71 2.59 -5.63
N TRP A 449 21.05 3.67 -4.92
CA TRP A 449 20.11 4.31 -3.99
C TRP A 449 18.80 4.63 -4.72
N CYS A 450 17.66 4.28 -4.10
CA CYS A 450 16.31 4.35 -4.65
C CYS A 450 16.00 3.30 -5.73
N SER A 451 16.61 2.10 -5.68
CA SER A 451 16.36 1.02 -6.64
C SER A 451 14.89 0.56 -6.67
N ASN A 452 14.15 0.66 -5.57
CA ASN A 452 12.72 0.44 -5.58
C ASN A 452 11.95 1.57 -6.27
N ASN A 453 12.37 2.83 -6.20
CA ASN A 453 11.76 3.91 -6.98
C ASN A 453 11.93 3.64 -8.49
N LEU A 454 13.12 3.22 -8.92
CA LEU A 454 13.37 2.75 -10.30
C LEU A 454 12.49 1.53 -10.67
N THR A 455 12.27 0.62 -9.71
CA THR A 455 11.35 -0.51 -9.87
C THR A 455 9.93 -0.04 -10.14
N THR A 456 9.41 0.94 -9.38
CA THR A 456 8.06 1.50 -9.59
C THR A 456 7.92 2.20 -10.95
N ALA A 457 8.97 2.90 -11.38
CA ALA A 457 9.03 3.58 -12.67
C ALA A 457 8.96 2.59 -13.84
N MET A 458 9.80 1.55 -13.84
CA MET A 458 9.77 0.51 -14.87
C MET A 458 8.46 -0.27 -14.87
N LEU A 459 7.92 -0.55 -13.67
CA LEU A 459 6.64 -1.23 -13.52
C LEU A 459 5.50 -0.46 -14.20
N THR A 460 5.46 0.86 -13.98
CA THR A 460 4.49 1.75 -14.63
C THR A 460 4.72 1.79 -16.15
N GLN A 461 5.96 1.90 -16.61
CA GLN A 461 6.27 1.91 -18.05
C GLN A 461 5.84 0.61 -18.75
N CYS A 462 6.10 -0.54 -18.15
CA CYS A 462 5.68 -1.84 -18.66
C CYS A 462 4.14 -1.91 -18.79
N ARG A 463 3.42 -1.47 -17.75
CA ARG A 463 1.96 -1.46 -17.74
C ARG A 463 1.39 -0.57 -18.84
N LEU A 464 1.83 0.68 -18.91
CA LEU A 464 1.37 1.65 -19.90
C LEU A 464 1.68 1.19 -21.33
N TYR A 465 2.87 0.62 -21.56
CA TYR A 465 3.23 0.03 -22.85
C TYR A 465 2.28 -1.10 -23.24
N ARG A 466 2.04 -2.06 -22.33
CA ARG A 466 1.14 -3.20 -22.58
C ARG A 466 -0.29 -2.76 -22.84
N GLU A 467 -0.81 -1.82 -22.07
CA GLU A 467 -2.17 -1.30 -22.26
C GLU A 467 -2.33 -0.54 -23.59
N THR A 468 -1.29 0.19 -24.00
CA THR A 468 -1.31 0.97 -25.26
C THR A 468 -1.19 0.06 -26.50
N THR A 469 -0.47 -1.05 -26.39
CA THR A 469 -0.07 -1.86 -27.56
C THR A 469 -0.74 -3.23 -27.64
N GLY A 470 -1.17 -3.78 -26.51
CA GLY A 470 -1.54 -5.20 -26.37
C GLY A 470 -0.34 -6.16 -26.40
N ASP A 471 0.90 -5.66 -26.39
CA ASP A 471 2.11 -6.49 -26.43
C ASP A 471 2.41 -7.07 -25.04
N GLU A 472 2.37 -8.40 -24.93
CA GLU A 472 2.60 -9.14 -23.69
C GLU A 472 4.03 -9.65 -23.53
N THR A 473 4.96 -9.30 -24.44
CA THR A 473 6.35 -9.77 -24.43
C THR A 473 7.04 -9.60 -23.07
N TYR A 474 6.72 -8.52 -22.35
CA TYR A 474 7.32 -8.17 -21.05
C TYR A 474 6.38 -8.37 -19.86
N ALA A 475 5.22 -9.02 -20.05
CA ALA A 475 4.22 -9.17 -18.99
C ALA A 475 4.74 -9.96 -17.78
N GLU A 476 5.66 -10.92 -17.99
CA GLU A 476 6.29 -11.65 -16.88
C GLU A 476 7.24 -10.75 -16.06
N MET A 477 8.00 -9.87 -16.72
CA MET A 477 8.86 -8.91 -16.03
C MET A 477 8.01 -7.87 -15.26
N GLU A 478 6.93 -7.36 -15.84
CA GLU A 478 5.97 -6.50 -15.13
C GLU A 478 5.47 -7.18 -13.85
N ALA A 479 5.03 -8.44 -13.95
CA ALA A 479 4.58 -9.21 -12.79
C ALA A 479 5.70 -9.40 -11.76
N ALA A 480 6.92 -9.68 -12.20
CA ALA A 480 8.06 -9.92 -11.32
C ALA A 480 8.51 -8.65 -10.58
N LEU A 481 8.49 -7.48 -11.23
CA LEU A 481 8.78 -6.19 -10.60
C LEU A 481 7.72 -5.83 -9.54
N ARG A 482 6.44 -6.12 -9.81
CA ARG A 482 5.38 -6.02 -8.79
C ARG A 482 5.63 -6.98 -7.63
N ASP A 483 5.88 -8.25 -7.94
CA ASP A 483 6.01 -9.30 -6.93
C ASP A 483 7.28 -9.09 -6.07
N TRP A 484 8.33 -8.50 -6.63
CA TRP A 484 9.53 -8.05 -5.92
C TRP A 484 9.20 -7.11 -4.76
N LEU A 485 8.33 -6.11 -4.99
CA LEU A 485 7.90 -5.16 -3.96
C LEU A 485 7.08 -5.83 -2.84
N PHE A 486 6.58 -7.04 -3.06
CA PHE A 486 5.74 -7.78 -2.12
C PHE A 486 6.35 -9.09 -1.63
N GLY A 487 7.67 -9.30 -1.75
CA GLY A 487 8.37 -10.44 -1.16
C GLY A 487 8.85 -11.53 -2.12
N CYS A 488 8.60 -11.40 -3.43
CA CYS A 488 9.23 -12.27 -4.43
C CYS A 488 10.62 -11.72 -4.77
N ASN A 489 11.49 -11.69 -3.77
CA ASN A 489 12.87 -11.21 -3.80
C ASN A 489 13.73 -12.13 -2.91
N PRO A 490 15.08 -12.01 -2.89
CA PRO A 490 15.93 -12.93 -2.14
C PRO A 490 15.55 -13.07 -0.66
N TRP A 491 15.15 -11.97 -0.04
CA TRP A 491 14.87 -11.85 1.38
C TRP A 491 13.51 -12.44 1.78
N GLY A 492 12.54 -12.44 0.87
CA GLY A 492 11.16 -12.80 1.20
C GLY A 492 10.40 -11.69 1.89
N THR A 493 10.89 -10.46 1.84
CA THR A 493 10.35 -9.29 2.55
C THR A 493 9.63 -8.35 1.58
N SER A 494 8.49 -7.79 1.98
CA SER A 494 7.91 -6.68 1.23
C SER A 494 8.84 -5.46 1.34
N MET A 495 8.77 -4.59 0.33
CA MET A 495 9.48 -3.32 0.29
C MET A 495 8.61 -2.14 0.75
N ILE A 496 7.42 -2.42 1.31
CA ILE A 496 6.46 -1.40 1.74
C ILE A 496 6.09 -1.65 3.19
N VAL A 497 6.27 -0.62 4.01
CA VAL A 497 6.05 -0.69 5.46
C VAL A 497 4.59 -1.07 5.75
N GLU A 498 4.40 -2.17 6.49
CA GLU A 498 3.11 -2.74 6.87
C GLU A 498 2.19 -3.19 5.70
N LEU A 499 2.71 -3.42 4.48
CA LEU A 499 1.91 -3.86 3.33
C LEU A 499 2.48 -5.11 2.62
N PRO A 500 2.01 -6.33 2.94
CA PRO A 500 0.96 -6.63 3.91
C PRO A 500 1.46 -6.66 5.36
N LEU A 501 0.60 -6.22 6.29
CA LEU A 501 0.83 -6.27 7.74
C LEU A 501 1.02 -7.70 8.29
N TYR A 502 0.59 -8.71 7.55
CA TYR A 502 0.76 -10.12 7.89
C TYR A 502 2.02 -10.75 7.28
N GLY A 503 2.75 -10.04 6.42
CA GLY A 503 3.98 -10.53 5.79
C GLY A 503 5.24 -10.17 6.58
N ASP A 504 6.39 -10.58 6.06
CA ASP A 504 7.64 -9.88 6.36
C ASP A 504 7.67 -8.57 5.57
N TYR A 505 8.01 -7.47 6.24
CA TYR A 505 8.02 -6.10 5.73
C TYR A 505 9.06 -5.29 6.53
N PRO A 506 9.44 -4.06 6.09
CA PRO A 506 10.39 -3.24 6.82
C PRO A 506 9.81 -2.83 8.18
N SER A 507 10.29 -3.48 9.24
CA SER A 507 9.83 -3.28 10.62
C SER A 507 10.64 -2.21 11.36
N GLN A 508 11.83 -1.91 10.85
CA GLN A 508 12.75 -0.91 11.37
C GLN A 508 13.20 0.09 10.29
N PRO A 509 12.27 0.69 9.50
CA PRO A 509 12.65 1.68 8.49
C PRO A 509 13.45 2.82 9.11
N HIS A 510 14.37 3.40 8.34
CA HIS A 510 15.10 4.59 8.74
C HIS A 510 14.11 5.74 8.95
N SER A 511 13.64 5.91 10.19
CA SER A 511 12.53 6.79 10.53
C SER A 511 12.70 7.53 11.85
N SER A 512 12.59 8.85 11.76
CA SER A 512 12.51 9.77 12.88
C SER A 512 11.30 9.48 13.79
N LEU A 513 10.16 9.07 13.21
CA LEU A 513 8.94 8.70 13.95
C LEU A 513 9.14 7.40 14.74
N LEU A 514 9.76 6.41 14.12
CA LEU A 514 10.05 5.13 14.75
C LEU A 514 11.08 5.28 15.87
N ASN A 515 12.18 6.01 15.59
CA ASN A 515 13.22 6.30 16.58
C ASN A 515 12.66 6.97 17.85
N ALA A 516 11.68 7.86 17.69
CA ALA A 516 11.03 8.53 18.81
C ALA A 516 9.92 7.68 19.49
N GLY A 517 9.64 6.47 19.01
CA GLY A 517 8.61 5.58 19.55
C GLY A 517 7.18 6.08 19.35
N VAL A 518 6.94 6.92 18.33
CA VAL A 518 5.63 7.54 18.07
C VAL A 518 4.79 6.71 17.09
N GLY A 519 5.44 5.89 16.27
CA GLY A 519 4.79 4.94 15.37
C GLY A 519 5.67 4.63 14.15
N ASN A 520 5.17 3.77 13.28
CA ASN A 520 5.86 3.37 12.05
C ASN A 520 5.47 4.25 10.86
N THR A 521 6.24 4.19 9.77
CA THR A 521 6.00 4.91 8.50
C THR A 521 5.09 4.11 7.56
N THR A 522 3.91 3.73 8.07
CA THR A 522 2.93 2.86 7.39
C THR A 522 2.64 3.31 5.96
N GLY A 523 2.80 2.39 5.00
CA GLY A 523 2.58 2.65 3.57
C GLY A 523 3.81 3.18 2.82
N GLY A 524 4.89 3.54 3.50
CA GLY A 524 6.10 4.04 2.86
C GLY A 524 6.85 2.94 2.10
N LEU A 525 7.20 3.21 0.84
CA LEU A 525 8.11 2.40 0.04
C LEU A 525 9.55 2.69 0.46
N VAL A 526 10.29 1.68 0.92
CA VAL A 526 11.73 1.84 1.23
C VAL A 526 12.58 1.87 -0.04
N ASP A 527 13.71 2.57 0.03
CA ASP A 527 14.68 2.75 -1.06
C ASP A 527 15.02 1.46 -1.82
N GLY A 528 15.15 0.35 -1.09
CA GLY A 528 15.46 -0.95 -1.67
C GLY A 528 16.95 -1.24 -1.72
N PRO A 529 17.33 -2.40 -2.28
CA PRO A 529 18.71 -2.85 -2.21
C PRO A 529 19.66 -1.98 -3.01
N VAL A 530 20.88 -1.89 -2.51
CA VAL A 530 22.00 -1.24 -3.19
C VAL A 530 23.13 -2.23 -3.42
N TYR A 531 24.04 -1.94 -4.34
CA TYR A 531 25.27 -2.69 -4.51
C TYR A 531 26.03 -2.70 -3.18
N ARG A 532 26.59 -3.85 -2.80
CA ARG A 532 27.35 -3.98 -1.55
C ARG A 532 28.43 -2.90 -1.40
N SER A 533 29.11 -2.57 -2.49
CA SER A 533 30.13 -1.53 -2.54
C SER A 533 29.60 -0.12 -2.23
N ILE A 534 28.34 0.17 -2.56
CA ILE A 534 27.68 1.44 -2.19
C ILE A 534 27.48 1.46 -0.68
N PHE A 535 26.82 0.44 -0.13
CA PHE A 535 26.57 0.35 1.32
C PHE A 535 27.85 0.48 2.14
N GLU A 536 28.89 -0.28 1.78
CA GLU A 536 30.19 -0.28 2.46
C GLU A 536 30.95 1.06 2.32
N GLY A 537 30.64 1.84 1.28
CA GLY A 537 31.27 3.15 1.03
C GLY A 537 30.58 4.33 1.72
N LEU A 538 29.38 4.15 2.25
CA LEU A 538 28.58 5.22 2.84
C LEU A 538 28.99 5.55 4.27
N ARG A 539 28.81 6.82 4.65
CA ARG A 539 29.22 7.33 5.97
C ARG A 539 28.04 7.32 6.93
N GLY A 540 28.18 6.63 8.06
CA GLY A 540 27.20 6.65 9.15
C GLY A 540 26.13 5.55 9.06
N VAL A 541 26.00 4.90 7.90
CA VAL A 541 25.19 3.68 7.74
C VAL A 541 25.71 2.59 8.67
N ASN A 542 24.81 1.92 9.39
CA ASN A 542 25.15 0.76 10.22
C ASN A 542 23.89 -0.07 10.58
N MET A 543 24.12 -1.26 11.14
CA MET A 543 23.07 -2.26 11.47
C MET A 543 22.38 -2.05 12.82
N THR A 544 22.54 -0.89 13.45
CA THR A 544 21.88 -0.62 14.73
C THR A 544 20.37 -0.50 14.49
N GLY A 545 19.61 -1.31 15.22
CA GLY A 545 18.15 -1.30 15.21
C GLY A 545 17.56 -0.39 16.29
N ILE A 546 16.25 -0.50 16.51
CA ILE A 546 15.56 0.17 17.61
C ILE A 546 16.06 -0.35 18.98
N PRO A 547 15.92 0.43 20.07
CA PRO A 547 16.38 0.00 21.39
C PRO A 547 15.81 -1.38 21.80
N GLY A 548 16.69 -2.36 21.99
CA GLY A 548 16.32 -3.73 22.40
C GLY A 548 16.03 -4.71 21.26
N THR A 549 16.03 -4.26 20.01
CA THR A 549 15.80 -5.12 18.83
C THR A 549 16.89 -4.84 17.79
N PRO A 550 17.85 -5.76 17.57
CA PRO A 550 18.86 -5.60 16.53
C PRO A 550 18.23 -5.45 15.12
N GLY A 551 18.93 -4.75 14.22
CA GLY A 551 18.56 -4.73 12.81
C GLY A 551 18.69 -6.12 12.18
N GLN A 552 17.90 -6.39 11.13
CA GLN A 552 17.96 -7.64 10.39
C GLN A 552 18.90 -7.50 9.18
N ASP A 553 19.97 -8.29 9.15
CA ASP A 553 20.97 -8.28 8.07
C ASP A 553 20.59 -9.16 6.86
N TYR A 554 19.67 -10.11 7.08
CA TYR A 554 19.33 -11.17 6.15
C TYR A 554 20.53 -11.90 5.52
N GLU A 555 21.66 -12.00 6.22
CA GLU A 555 22.96 -12.41 5.63
C GLU A 555 22.88 -13.73 4.85
N ARG A 556 22.07 -14.68 5.34
CA ARG A 556 21.83 -15.98 4.67
C ARG A 556 21.31 -15.84 3.23
N PHE A 557 20.53 -14.79 2.97
CA PHE A 557 19.82 -14.55 1.71
C PHE A 557 20.43 -13.44 0.86
N GLN A 558 21.40 -12.67 1.39
CA GLN A 558 22.08 -11.61 0.65
C GLN A 558 22.87 -12.21 -0.52
N PRO A 559 22.63 -11.77 -1.77
CA PRO A 559 23.56 -12.03 -2.85
C PRO A 559 24.91 -11.32 -2.60
N GLU A 560 25.96 -11.76 -3.32
CA GLU A 560 27.26 -11.07 -3.25
C GLU A 560 27.17 -9.64 -3.79
N LEU A 561 26.38 -9.46 -4.86
CA LEU A 561 26.26 -8.21 -5.62
C LEU A 561 25.58 -7.07 -4.85
N MET A 562 24.55 -7.37 -4.07
CA MET A 562 23.64 -6.38 -3.48
C MET A 562 23.25 -6.72 -2.05
N VAL A 563 22.87 -5.69 -1.31
CA VAL A 563 22.42 -5.80 0.08
C VAL A 563 21.11 -5.06 0.30
N TYR A 564 20.25 -5.63 1.13
CA TYR A 564 19.13 -4.96 1.79
C TYR A 564 19.18 -5.28 3.28
N HIS A 565 18.84 -4.32 4.13
CA HIS A 565 18.78 -4.51 5.57
C HIS A 565 17.51 -3.89 6.14
N ASP A 566 16.89 -4.55 7.12
CA ASP A 566 15.84 -3.94 7.93
C ASP A 566 16.43 -3.40 9.24
N ALA A 567 17.04 -2.23 9.16
CA ALA A 567 17.72 -1.57 10.27
C ALA A 567 17.46 -0.06 10.31
N LEU A 568 17.22 0.47 11.51
CA LEU A 568 16.90 1.88 11.74
C LEU A 568 17.98 2.83 11.22
N HIS A 569 19.24 2.43 11.26
CA HIS A 569 20.37 3.26 10.82
C HIS A 569 20.91 2.91 9.43
N ASP A 570 20.18 2.11 8.64
CA ASP A 570 20.43 1.94 7.21
C ASP A 570 19.52 2.84 6.37
N TYR A 571 19.95 4.10 6.20
CA TYR A 571 19.25 5.04 5.34
C TYR A 571 19.39 4.72 3.84
N SER A 572 20.31 3.83 3.46
CA SER A 572 20.63 3.58 2.05
C SER A 572 19.76 2.53 1.39
N THR A 573 19.24 1.60 2.20
CA THR A 573 18.34 0.54 1.72
C THR A 573 16.95 0.58 2.35
N ASN A 574 16.82 1.22 3.51
CA ASN A 574 15.65 1.11 4.38
C ASN A 574 14.97 2.44 4.72
N GLU A 575 15.31 3.53 4.02
CA GLU A 575 14.62 4.81 4.18
C GLU A 575 13.36 4.84 3.28
N PRO A 576 12.17 5.11 3.85
CA PRO A 576 10.97 5.29 3.05
C PRO A 576 11.00 6.61 2.26
N THR A 577 10.65 6.57 0.97
CA THR A 577 10.69 7.76 0.09
C THR A 577 9.29 8.22 -0.29
N MET A 578 9.03 9.53 -0.19
CA MET A 578 7.71 10.11 -0.47
C MET A 578 7.36 10.01 -1.95
N ASP A 579 8.32 10.25 -2.84
CA ASP A 579 8.12 10.21 -4.27
C ASP A 579 7.97 8.78 -4.82
N GLY A 580 8.79 7.83 -4.34
CA GLY A 580 8.67 6.41 -4.68
C GLY A 580 7.33 5.83 -4.24
N THR A 581 6.88 6.22 -3.04
CA THR A 581 5.54 5.87 -2.54
C THR A 581 4.44 6.44 -3.44
N ALA A 582 4.51 7.72 -3.81
CA ALA A 582 3.53 8.35 -4.70
C ALA A 582 3.52 7.73 -6.12
N CYS A 583 4.69 7.38 -6.68
CA CYS A 583 4.81 6.70 -7.98
C CYS A 583 4.04 5.37 -8.04
N LEU A 584 3.90 4.68 -6.91
CA LEU A 584 3.25 3.37 -6.85
C LEU A 584 1.70 3.46 -6.85
N THR A 585 1.13 4.65 -6.62
CA THR A 585 -0.33 4.87 -6.57
C THR A 585 -1.02 4.50 -7.88
N TYR A 586 -0.41 4.81 -9.04
CA TYR A 586 -0.97 4.43 -10.34
C TYR A 586 -1.02 2.92 -10.52
N TYR A 587 0.10 2.22 -10.32
CA TYR A 587 0.15 0.80 -10.63
C TYR A 587 -0.79 -0.01 -9.72
N LEU A 588 -0.83 0.30 -8.42
CA LEU A 588 -1.73 -0.39 -7.49
C LEU A 588 -3.21 -0.08 -7.76
N SER A 589 -3.55 1.15 -8.12
CA SER A 589 -4.93 1.50 -8.50
C SER A 589 -5.35 0.80 -9.81
N ALA A 590 -4.43 0.66 -10.77
CA ALA A 590 -4.67 -0.10 -11.99
C ALA A 590 -4.88 -1.60 -11.71
N MET A 591 -4.12 -2.19 -10.77
CA MET A 591 -4.30 -3.57 -10.34
C MET A 591 -5.64 -3.77 -9.60
N GLN A 592 -6.07 -2.83 -8.78
CA GLN A 592 -7.39 -2.85 -8.16
C GLN A 592 -8.50 -2.80 -9.23
N LYS A 593 -8.41 -1.87 -10.18
CA LYS A 593 -9.36 -1.75 -11.30
C LYS A 593 -9.44 -3.02 -12.15
N GLU A 594 -8.29 -3.64 -12.42
CA GLU A 594 -8.21 -4.93 -13.12
C GLU A 594 -8.92 -6.05 -12.33
N GLY A 595 -8.69 -6.13 -11.02
CA GLY A 595 -9.40 -7.05 -10.14
C GLY A 595 -10.91 -6.83 -10.15
N MET A 596 -11.36 -5.58 -10.02
CA MET A 596 -12.77 -5.21 -10.11
C MET A 596 -13.40 -5.65 -11.44
N LYS A 597 -12.69 -5.45 -12.55
CA LYS A 597 -13.13 -5.90 -13.89
C LYS A 597 -13.26 -7.43 -13.96
N GLN A 598 -12.29 -8.18 -13.43
CA GLN A 598 -12.35 -9.65 -13.38
C GLN A 598 -13.53 -10.17 -12.55
N ALA A 599 -13.90 -9.48 -11.48
CA ALA A 599 -15.05 -9.84 -10.63
C ALA A 599 -16.40 -9.31 -11.14
N SER A 600 -16.43 -8.50 -12.21
CA SER A 600 -17.60 -7.69 -12.58
C SER A 600 -18.16 -6.89 -11.40
N ALA A 601 -17.25 -6.41 -10.52
CA ALA A 601 -17.60 -5.69 -9.30
C ALA A 601 -17.68 -4.17 -9.55
N SER A 602 -18.56 -3.51 -8.82
CA SER A 602 -18.55 -2.05 -8.71
C SER A 602 -17.46 -1.57 -7.76
N ALA A 603 -17.21 -0.25 -7.72
CA ALA A 603 -16.36 0.37 -6.70
C ALA A 603 -16.74 -0.11 -5.29
N ASP A 604 -15.73 -0.43 -4.49
CA ASP A 604 -15.90 -0.81 -3.10
C ASP A 604 -16.34 0.41 -2.29
N LYS A 605 -17.57 0.39 -1.79
CA LYS A 605 -18.14 1.44 -0.94
C LYS A 605 -18.37 0.97 0.49
N ASN A 606 -17.77 -0.17 0.88
CA ASN A 606 -17.83 -0.64 2.24
C ASN A 606 -17.05 0.32 3.15
N VAL A 607 -17.51 0.46 4.40
CA VAL A 607 -16.79 1.20 5.44
C VAL A 607 -15.97 0.21 6.26
N TYR A 608 -14.67 0.47 6.33
CA TYR A 608 -13.70 -0.37 7.02
C TYR A 608 -13.27 0.28 8.34
N VAL A 609 -13.11 -0.54 9.38
CA VAL A 609 -12.43 -0.19 10.62
C VAL A 609 -11.41 -1.28 10.90
N ASN A 610 -10.14 -0.92 11.08
CA ASN A 610 -9.05 -1.87 11.33
C ASN A 610 -9.04 -3.06 10.34
N GLY A 611 -9.34 -2.83 9.06
CA GLY A 611 -9.41 -3.87 8.02
C GLY A 611 -10.68 -4.73 7.99
N GLY A 612 -11.60 -4.57 8.94
CA GLY A 612 -12.89 -5.25 8.95
C GLY A 612 -14.02 -4.38 8.39
N ILE A 613 -14.93 -4.98 7.62
CA ILE A 613 -16.13 -4.29 7.09
C ILE A 613 -17.12 -4.11 8.23
N VAL A 614 -17.40 -2.85 8.60
CA VAL A 614 -18.40 -2.52 9.63
C VAL A 614 -19.71 -2.00 9.04
N ARG A 615 -19.72 -1.58 7.79
CA ARG A 615 -20.92 -1.11 7.07
C ARG A 615 -20.74 -1.40 5.58
N THR A 616 -21.81 -1.81 4.91
CA THR A 616 -21.83 -1.92 3.44
C THR A 616 -22.08 -0.55 2.82
N ASP A 617 -22.30 -0.48 1.50
CA ASP A 617 -22.55 0.77 0.75
C ASP A 617 -23.57 1.71 1.45
N PRO A 618 -23.11 2.84 2.06
CA PRO A 618 -23.97 3.78 2.78
C PRO A 618 -24.95 4.53 1.87
N SER A 619 -24.77 4.50 0.55
CA SER A 619 -25.69 5.10 -0.41
C SER A 619 -26.92 4.23 -0.67
N LYS A 620 -26.87 2.93 -0.34
CA LYS A 620 -27.96 1.98 -0.56
C LYS A 620 -28.85 1.83 0.67
N LYS A 621 -30.16 1.94 0.49
CA LYS A 621 -31.17 1.73 1.54
C LYS A 621 -31.41 0.25 1.84
N GLN A 622 -30.33 -0.47 2.16
CA GLN A 622 -30.28 -1.90 2.43
C GLN A 622 -29.78 -2.19 3.85
N ILE A 623 -30.18 -3.33 4.41
CA ILE A 623 -29.75 -3.83 5.72
C ILE A 623 -29.43 -5.31 5.59
N SER A 624 -28.31 -5.77 6.14
CA SER A 624 -28.03 -7.20 6.29
C SER A 624 -28.25 -7.61 7.74
N LEU A 625 -29.10 -8.62 7.96
CA LEU A 625 -29.31 -9.20 9.29
C LEU A 625 -28.26 -10.27 9.54
N VAL A 626 -27.54 -10.10 10.63
CA VAL A 626 -26.44 -10.97 11.01
C VAL A 626 -26.70 -11.56 12.39
N PHE A 627 -26.44 -12.86 12.53
CA PHE A 627 -26.70 -13.59 13.76
C PHE A 627 -25.45 -14.32 14.22
N THR A 628 -25.03 -14.11 15.46
CA THR A 628 -23.88 -14.81 16.07
C THR A 628 -24.33 -15.75 17.19
N ALA A 629 -23.65 -16.88 17.35
CA ALA A 629 -23.78 -17.72 18.55
C ALA A 629 -22.53 -18.56 18.81
N ALA A 630 -22.26 -18.79 20.09
CA ALA A 630 -21.26 -19.73 20.56
C ALA A 630 -21.85 -21.12 20.87
N ASP A 631 -22.65 -21.26 21.92
CA ASP A 631 -23.13 -22.58 22.37
C ASP A 631 -24.66 -22.65 22.59
N LYS A 632 -25.39 -21.56 22.30
CA LYS A 632 -26.84 -21.44 22.50
C LYS A 632 -27.59 -21.30 21.19
N ALA A 633 -28.70 -22.02 21.06
CA ALA A 633 -29.57 -22.02 19.88
C ALA A 633 -31.06 -21.77 20.22
N ASP A 634 -31.37 -21.17 21.37
CA ASP A 634 -32.75 -20.99 21.84
C ASP A 634 -33.58 -20.01 20.98
N GLY A 635 -32.95 -19.23 20.10
CA GLY A 635 -33.63 -18.38 19.12
C GLY A 635 -33.92 -19.06 17.77
N ALA A 636 -33.47 -20.30 17.55
CA ALA A 636 -33.51 -20.94 16.22
C ALA A 636 -34.91 -20.94 15.58
N ASP A 637 -35.93 -21.45 16.28
CA ASP A 637 -37.28 -21.51 15.73
C ASP A 637 -37.89 -20.12 15.50
N ALA A 638 -37.71 -19.20 16.45
CA ALA A 638 -38.28 -17.86 16.38
C ALA A 638 -37.66 -17.04 15.24
N ILE A 639 -36.33 -17.07 15.10
CA ILE A 639 -35.59 -16.32 14.08
C ILE A 639 -35.89 -16.89 12.70
N ILE A 640 -35.66 -18.20 12.48
CA ILE A 640 -35.81 -18.82 11.16
C ILE A 640 -37.24 -18.67 10.64
N THR A 641 -38.24 -18.92 11.50
CA THR A 641 -39.66 -18.75 11.12
C THR A 641 -39.99 -17.31 10.76
N THR A 642 -39.43 -16.33 11.48
CA THR A 642 -39.64 -14.92 11.20
C THR A 642 -39.01 -14.52 9.87
N LEU A 643 -37.76 -14.93 9.61
CA LEU A 643 -37.08 -14.63 8.34
C LEU A 643 -37.81 -15.26 7.15
N LYS A 644 -38.21 -16.53 7.26
CA LYS A 644 -38.99 -17.24 6.25
C LYS A 644 -40.30 -16.53 5.94
N ARG A 645 -41.05 -16.11 6.97
CA ARG A 645 -42.31 -15.35 6.82
C ARG A 645 -42.12 -14.06 6.01
N HIS A 646 -40.95 -13.43 6.13
CA HIS A 646 -40.62 -12.18 5.44
C HIS A 646 -39.86 -12.39 4.13
N GLY A 647 -39.55 -13.62 3.73
CA GLY A 647 -38.73 -13.92 2.56
C GLY A 647 -37.32 -13.34 2.65
N ILE A 648 -36.76 -13.25 3.86
CA ILE A 648 -35.42 -12.69 4.11
C ILE A 648 -34.41 -13.81 4.26
N LYS A 649 -33.25 -13.68 3.62
CA LYS A 649 -32.08 -14.54 3.90
C LYS A 649 -31.17 -13.82 4.90
N GLY A 650 -31.12 -14.33 6.13
CA GLY A 650 -30.13 -13.91 7.13
C GLY A 650 -28.76 -14.56 6.94
N SER A 651 -27.77 -14.02 7.64
CA SER A 651 -26.40 -14.54 7.69
C SER A 651 -26.06 -14.95 9.11
N PHE A 652 -25.64 -16.19 9.30
CA PHE A 652 -25.43 -16.83 10.60
C PHE A 652 -23.96 -17.17 10.77
N PHE A 653 -23.36 -16.80 11.90
CA PHE A 653 -21.95 -17.01 12.19
C PHE A 653 -21.82 -17.76 13.50
N PHE A 654 -21.23 -18.95 13.44
CA PHE A 654 -21.23 -19.87 14.57
C PHE A 654 -19.83 -20.35 14.91
N THR A 655 -19.59 -20.60 16.20
CA THR A 655 -18.35 -21.24 16.62
C THR A 655 -18.30 -22.68 16.12
N GLY A 656 -17.10 -23.24 15.99
CA GLY A 656 -16.95 -24.65 15.64
C GLY A 656 -17.68 -25.61 16.61
N GLU A 657 -17.71 -25.27 17.90
CA GLU A 657 -18.50 -26.01 18.90
C GLU A 657 -20.00 -26.01 18.58
N PHE A 658 -20.56 -24.89 18.12
CA PHE A 658 -21.96 -24.83 17.69
C PHE A 658 -22.28 -25.81 16.56
N TYR A 659 -21.39 -25.90 15.55
CA TYR A 659 -21.56 -26.84 14.43
C TYR A 659 -21.63 -28.29 14.91
N GLU A 660 -20.87 -28.62 15.95
CA GLU A 660 -20.85 -29.96 16.56
C GLU A 660 -22.09 -30.21 17.44
N LEU A 661 -22.56 -29.21 18.19
CA LEU A 661 -23.72 -29.32 19.08
C LEU A 661 -25.07 -29.32 18.34
N TYR A 662 -25.18 -28.56 17.25
CA TYR A 662 -26.46 -28.32 16.57
C TYR A 662 -26.43 -28.57 15.05
N PRO A 663 -25.95 -29.74 14.57
CA PRO A 663 -25.81 -30.01 13.14
C PRO A 663 -27.14 -29.94 12.37
N GLU A 664 -28.25 -30.35 13.00
CA GLU A 664 -29.59 -30.29 12.38
C GLU A 664 -30.08 -28.85 12.17
N ILE A 665 -29.69 -27.91 13.05
CA ILE A 665 -30.03 -26.49 12.89
C ILE A 665 -29.22 -25.89 11.75
N VAL A 666 -27.91 -26.20 11.67
CA VAL A 666 -27.05 -25.77 10.56
C VAL A 666 -27.61 -26.27 9.24
N LYS A 667 -27.94 -27.57 9.15
CA LYS A 667 -28.55 -28.16 7.95
C LYS A 667 -29.85 -27.46 7.56
N ARG A 668 -30.74 -27.20 8.52
CA ARG A 668 -31.98 -26.45 8.26
C ARG A 668 -31.72 -25.05 7.70
N LEU A 669 -30.72 -24.33 8.23
CA LEU A 669 -30.36 -22.99 7.73
C LEU A 669 -29.88 -23.04 6.27
N LEU A 670 -29.06 -24.04 5.93
CA LEU A 670 -28.58 -24.27 4.56
C LEU A 670 -29.74 -24.66 3.61
N ASP A 671 -30.60 -25.58 4.02
CA ASP A 671 -31.79 -26.01 3.24
C ASP A 671 -32.74 -24.83 2.99
N GLU A 672 -32.82 -23.88 3.92
CA GLU A 672 -33.59 -22.64 3.78
C GLU A 672 -32.82 -21.52 3.04
N GLY A 673 -31.62 -21.78 2.54
CA GLY A 673 -30.82 -20.86 1.70
C GLY A 673 -30.23 -19.67 2.45
N HIS A 674 -29.96 -19.83 3.75
CA HIS A 674 -29.22 -18.84 4.55
C HIS A 674 -27.71 -19.00 4.39
N LEU A 675 -26.96 -17.90 4.58
CA LEU A 675 -25.51 -18.01 4.73
C LEU A 675 -25.20 -18.52 6.14
N VAL A 676 -24.31 -19.50 6.24
CA VAL A 676 -23.77 -19.99 7.52
C VAL A 676 -22.23 -19.94 7.43
N GLY A 677 -21.60 -19.19 8.32
CA GLY A 677 -20.16 -18.92 8.33
C GLY A 677 -19.53 -19.02 9.71
N SER A 678 -18.24 -18.68 9.79
CA SER A 678 -17.44 -18.87 11.00
C SER A 678 -17.59 -17.73 12.03
N HIS A 679 -17.64 -18.10 13.31
CA HIS A 679 -17.41 -17.23 14.47
C HIS A 679 -16.22 -17.76 15.28
N SER A 680 -15.14 -18.15 14.57
CA SER A 680 -13.98 -18.89 15.12
C SER A 680 -14.32 -20.33 15.54
N TYR A 681 -13.36 -21.13 16.03
CA TYR A 681 -13.66 -22.43 16.65
C TYR A 681 -13.87 -22.28 18.16
N GLY A 682 -12.87 -21.76 18.86
CA GLY A 682 -12.81 -21.73 20.33
C GLY A 682 -13.40 -20.48 20.99
N HIS A 683 -14.01 -19.57 20.24
CA HIS A 683 -14.56 -18.31 20.75
C HIS A 683 -13.48 -17.48 21.52
N LEU A 684 -12.28 -17.41 20.94
CA LEU A 684 -11.11 -16.81 21.56
C LEU A 684 -11.27 -15.29 21.69
N LEU A 685 -10.93 -14.76 22.87
CA LEU A 685 -10.71 -13.33 23.02
C LEU A 685 -9.31 -12.99 22.51
N TYR A 686 -9.22 -12.25 21.41
CA TYR A 686 -7.95 -11.99 20.74
C TYR A 686 -7.12 -10.87 21.38
N MET A 687 -7.74 -9.94 22.10
CA MET A 687 -7.07 -8.81 22.76
C MET A 687 -7.75 -8.43 24.09
N PRO A 688 -7.03 -7.84 25.06
CA PRO A 688 -7.63 -7.36 26.30
C PRO A 688 -8.71 -6.30 26.05
N TRP A 689 -9.71 -6.24 26.92
CA TRP A 689 -10.79 -5.24 26.82
C TRP A 689 -10.28 -3.82 27.04
N GLU A 690 -9.23 -3.68 27.82
CA GLU A 690 -8.64 -2.40 28.23
C GLU A 690 -7.63 -1.86 27.23
N ASN A 691 -7.10 -2.72 26.35
CA ASN A 691 -6.08 -2.34 25.37
C ASN A 691 -6.26 -3.16 24.07
N ARG A 692 -6.81 -2.52 23.04
CA ARG A 692 -7.10 -3.15 21.74
C ARG A 692 -5.85 -3.28 20.84
N ASP A 693 -4.78 -2.57 21.17
CA ASP A 693 -3.54 -2.54 20.39
C ASP A 693 -2.54 -3.63 20.84
N SER A 694 -2.94 -4.49 21.79
CA SER A 694 -2.17 -5.67 22.19
C SER A 694 -2.90 -6.96 21.80
N LEU A 695 -2.18 -8.08 21.82
CA LEU A 695 -2.70 -9.40 21.45
C LEU A 695 -2.58 -10.38 22.62
N LEU A 696 -3.63 -11.15 22.84
CA LEU A 696 -3.67 -12.30 23.76
C LEU A 696 -3.35 -13.62 23.06
N VAL A 697 -3.36 -13.62 21.72
CA VAL A 697 -3.11 -14.80 20.89
C VAL A 697 -1.95 -14.55 19.94
N THR A 698 -1.21 -15.60 19.66
CA THR A 698 -0.25 -15.63 18.55
C THR A 698 -0.97 -15.85 17.23
N ARG A 699 -0.29 -15.52 16.13
CA ARG A 699 -0.79 -15.81 14.77
C ARG A 699 -1.05 -17.29 14.55
N GLU A 700 -0.14 -18.16 15.03
CA GLU A 700 -0.28 -19.61 14.86
C GLU A 700 -1.54 -20.12 15.58
N GLU A 701 -1.81 -19.63 16.79
CA GLU A 701 -3.04 -19.97 17.54
C GLU A 701 -4.30 -19.50 16.79
N PHE A 702 -4.29 -18.27 16.27
CA PHE A 702 -5.39 -17.75 15.46
C PHE A 702 -5.62 -18.59 14.20
N GLU A 703 -4.58 -18.85 13.40
CA GLU A 703 -4.70 -19.61 12.15
C GLU A 703 -5.18 -21.05 12.43
N LYS A 704 -4.69 -21.67 13.50
CA LYS A 704 -5.12 -23.01 13.91
C LYS A 704 -6.59 -23.05 14.34
N ASP A 705 -7.07 -22.04 15.09
CA ASP A 705 -8.47 -21.91 15.47
C ASP A 705 -9.37 -21.74 14.25
N MET A 706 -8.97 -20.87 13.31
CA MET A 706 -9.70 -20.64 12.07
C MET A 706 -9.74 -21.87 11.18
N LEU A 707 -8.62 -22.56 10.94
CA LEU A 707 -8.59 -23.81 10.17
C LEU A 707 -9.49 -24.88 10.79
N LYS A 708 -9.53 -24.99 12.12
CA LYS A 708 -10.41 -25.92 12.82
C LYS A 708 -11.89 -25.55 12.64
N SER A 709 -12.21 -24.25 12.63
CA SER A 709 -13.57 -23.75 12.37
C SER A 709 -14.03 -24.09 10.96
N TYR A 710 -13.21 -23.83 9.95
CA TYR A 710 -13.52 -24.17 8.55
C TYR A 710 -13.59 -25.68 8.30
N GLU A 711 -12.84 -26.50 9.05
CA GLU A 711 -13.00 -27.96 9.02
C GLU A 711 -14.35 -28.42 9.58
N ALA A 712 -14.87 -27.77 10.63
CA ALA A 712 -16.21 -28.05 11.15
C ALA A 712 -17.31 -27.65 10.14
N MET A 713 -17.15 -26.49 9.50
CA MET A 713 -18.02 -26.04 8.40
C MET A 713 -18.03 -27.02 7.23
N ARG A 714 -16.87 -27.51 6.81
CA ARG A 714 -16.73 -28.47 5.72
C ARG A 714 -17.44 -29.80 6.00
N LYS A 715 -17.38 -30.29 7.25
CA LYS A 715 -18.15 -31.47 7.68
C LYS A 715 -19.67 -31.25 7.59
N ALA A 716 -20.13 -29.99 7.70
CA ALA A 716 -21.52 -29.60 7.50
C ALA A 716 -21.87 -29.31 6.02
N GLY A 717 -20.93 -29.49 5.08
CA GLY A 717 -21.15 -29.27 3.65
C GLY A 717 -20.94 -27.84 3.17
N ILE A 718 -20.23 -27.01 3.96
CA ILE A 718 -19.90 -25.62 3.61
C ILE A 718 -18.40 -25.54 3.33
N GLU A 719 -18.03 -25.30 2.08
CA GLU A 719 -16.64 -25.09 1.69
C GLU A 719 -16.23 -23.63 1.95
N TYR A 720 -14.91 -23.37 2.03
CA TYR A 720 -14.39 -22.01 2.27
C TYR A 720 -14.99 -20.95 1.32
N LYS A 721 -15.11 -21.28 0.03
CA LYS A 721 -15.64 -20.38 -1.00
C LYS A 721 -17.10 -19.99 -0.79
N ASP A 722 -17.86 -20.78 -0.04
CA ASP A 722 -19.28 -20.52 0.24
C ASP A 722 -19.44 -19.47 1.35
N ALA A 723 -18.43 -19.33 2.22
CA ALA A 723 -18.38 -18.36 3.31
C ALA A 723 -16.95 -17.85 3.55
N PRO A 724 -16.39 -17.04 2.63
CA PRO A 724 -15.03 -16.48 2.73
C PRO A 724 -14.96 -15.29 3.70
N ILE A 725 -15.85 -15.26 4.69
CA ILE A 725 -15.99 -14.20 5.68
C ILE A 725 -16.20 -14.80 7.07
N TYR A 726 -15.83 -14.05 8.11
CA TYR A 726 -16.12 -14.43 9.50
C TYR A 726 -16.40 -13.20 10.36
N ILE A 727 -17.08 -13.43 11.48
CA ILE A 727 -17.26 -12.42 12.52
C ILE A 727 -16.39 -12.80 13.72
N PRO A 728 -15.51 -11.92 14.21
CA PRO A 728 -14.69 -12.18 15.39
C PRO A 728 -15.55 -12.47 16.63
N PRO A 729 -15.18 -13.45 17.48
CA PRO A 729 -15.74 -13.62 18.82
C PRO A 729 -15.85 -12.31 19.58
N TYR A 730 -16.92 -12.14 20.34
CA TYR A 730 -17.23 -10.91 21.07
C TYR A 730 -17.28 -9.63 20.22
N GLU A 731 -17.34 -9.78 18.89
CA GLU A 731 -17.29 -8.70 17.93
C GLU A 731 -16.04 -7.81 18.12
N TYR A 732 -14.93 -8.38 18.59
CA TYR A 732 -13.74 -7.65 19.03
C TYR A 732 -12.48 -8.10 18.29
N TYR A 733 -11.83 -7.17 17.59
CA TYR A 733 -10.70 -7.44 16.69
C TYR A 733 -9.82 -6.19 16.48
N ASN A 734 -8.57 -6.32 16.06
CA ASN A 734 -7.70 -5.20 15.69
C ASN A 734 -7.14 -5.40 14.27
N LYS A 735 -6.23 -4.50 13.85
CA LYS A 735 -5.69 -4.51 12.48
C LYS A 735 -4.87 -5.78 12.19
N GLU A 736 -4.20 -6.33 13.20
CA GLU A 736 -3.41 -7.54 13.14
C GLU A 736 -4.30 -8.76 12.89
N ILE A 737 -5.39 -8.91 13.66
CA ILE A 737 -6.36 -10.00 13.47
C ILE A 737 -7.02 -9.93 12.09
N ALA A 738 -7.38 -8.73 11.64
CA ALA A 738 -7.94 -8.57 10.29
C ALA A 738 -6.92 -8.89 9.20
N ALA A 739 -5.66 -8.50 9.37
CA ALA A 739 -4.58 -8.83 8.43
C ALA A 739 -4.33 -10.35 8.37
N TRP A 740 -4.27 -11.04 9.51
CA TRP A 740 -4.08 -12.49 9.54
C TRP A 740 -5.25 -13.23 8.90
N ALA A 741 -6.49 -12.80 9.14
CA ALA A 741 -7.65 -13.34 8.45
C ALA A 741 -7.59 -13.12 6.94
N LYS A 742 -7.26 -11.89 6.50
CA LYS A 742 -7.12 -11.53 5.08
C LYS A 742 -6.06 -12.38 4.38
N ASN A 743 -4.95 -12.69 5.06
CA ASN A 743 -3.93 -13.62 4.54
C ASN A 743 -4.46 -15.05 4.32
N MET A 744 -5.42 -15.47 5.13
CA MET A 744 -6.14 -16.74 4.92
C MET A 744 -7.21 -16.63 3.82
N GLY A 745 -7.37 -15.46 3.20
CA GLY A 745 -8.44 -15.14 2.24
C GLY A 745 -9.77 -14.77 2.90
N ILE A 746 -9.83 -14.71 4.23
CA ILE A 746 -11.07 -14.52 4.98
C ILE A 746 -11.25 -13.03 5.29
N GLN A 747 -12.36 -12.44 4.83
CA GLN A 747 -12.70 -11.06 5.17
C GLN A 747 -13.35 -10.98 6.56
N VAL A 748 -12.80 -10.15 7.44
CA VAL A 748 -13.47 -9.77 8.70
C VAL A 748 -14.70 -8.93 8.38
N VAL A 749 -15.84 -9.32 8.93
CA VAL A 749 -17.05 -8.50 8.95
C VAL A 749 -17.47 -8.26 10.39
N ASN A 750 -18.05 -7.11 10.68
CA ASN A 750 -18.58 -6.80 12.00
C ASN A 750 -19.83 -5.91 11.91
N TYR A 751 -20.60 -5.80 12.98
CA TYR A 751 -21.82 -5.01 13.02
C TYR A 751 -21.52 -3.51 12.86
N THR A 752 -22.48 -2.80 12.30
CA THR A 752 -22.39 -1.34 12.23
C THR A 752 -22.67 -0.74 13.61
N PRO A 753 -21.74 0.05 14.19
CA PRO A 753 -21.89 0.56 15.55
C PRO A 753 -23.04 1.57 15.69
N GLY A 754 -23.45 1.82 16.94
CA GLY A 754 -24.38 2.90 17.30
C GLY A 754 -25.81 2.47 17.64
N THR A 755 -26.34 1.41 17.03
CA THR A 755 -27.72 0.93 17.28
C THR A 755 -27.89 0.15 18.57
N MET A 756 -26.79 -0.36 19.13
CA MET A 756 -26.77 -1.27 20.29
C MET A 756 -27.60 -2.55 20.06
N SER A 757 -27.81 -2.96 18.80
CA SER A 757 -28.54 -4.20 18.51
C SER A 757 -27.85 -5.43 19.09
N ASN A 758 -26.52 -5.42 19.09
CA ASN A 758 -25.66 -6.44 19.68
C ASN A 758 -25.75 -6.53 21.22
N ALA A 759 -26.39 -5.59 21.91
CA ALA A 759 -26.53 -5.64 23.38
C ALA A 759 -27.68 -6.56 23.85
N ASP A 760 -28.29 -7.32 22.95
CA ASP A 760 -29.39 -8.23 23.24
C ASP A 760 -28.98 -9.47 24.05
N TYR A 761 -27.68 -9.76 24.16
CA TYR A 761 -27.13 -10.76 25.08
C TYR A 761 -27.23 -10.35 26.56
N THR A 762 -27.32 -9.04 26.86
CA THR A 762 -27.19 -8.55 28.24
C THR A 762 -28.31 -9.07 29.14
N THR A 763 -27.99 -9.44 30.37
CA THR A 763 -28.95 -10.03 31.33
C THR A 763 -29.31 -9.05 32.46
N PRO A 764 -30.50 -9.17 33.09
CA PRO A 764 -30.94 -8.22 34.11
C PRO A 764 -29.99 -8.04 35.31
N ASP A 765 -29.25 -9.08 35.67
CA ASP A 765 -28.23 -9.08 36.73
C ASP A 765 -27.00 -8.22 36.42
N MET A 766 -26.82 -7.81 35.16
CA MET A 766 -25.76 -6.86 34.75
C MET A 766 -26.05 -5.40 35.14
N GLY A 767 -27.16 -5.14 35.84
CA GLY A 767 -27.50 -3.81 36.37
C GLY A 767 -27.59 -2.74 35.29
N GLN A 768 -26.83 -1.65 35.45
CA GLN A 768 -26.84 -0.53 34.50
C GLN A 768 -26.29 -0.87 33.10
N LYS A 769 -25.71 -2.05 32.90
CA LYS A 769 -25.28 -2.53 31.58
C LYS A 769 -26.41 -3.27 30.83
N TYR A 770 -27.48 -3.68 31.52
CA TYR A 770 -28.63 -4.34 30.89
C TYR A 770 -29.34 -3.43 29.89
N ARG A 771 -29.71 -3.98 28.74
CA ARG A 771 -30.47 -3.29 27.68
C ARG A 771 -31.70 -4.12 27.31
N SER A 772 -32.88 -3.72 27.78
CA SER A 772 -34.15 -4.40 27.42
C SER A 772 -34.41 -4.40 25.92
N SER A 773 -35.20 -5.34 25.40
CA SER A 773 -35.46 -5.41 23.96
C SER A 773 -36.22 -4.18 23.46
N LYS A 774 -37.06 -3.58 24.31
CA LYS A 774 -37.72 -2.30 24.03
C LYS A 774 -36.73 -1.16 23.88
N PHE A 775 -35.72 -1.09 24.76
CA PHE A 775 -34.65 -0.09 24.66
C PHE A 775 -33.91 -0.25 23.34
N ILE A 776 -33.49 -1.48 23.00
CA ILE A 776 -32.75 -1.78 21.78
C ILE A 776 -33.56 -1.38 20.53
N TYR A 777 -34.84 -1.76 20.45
CA TYR A 777 -35.73 -1.36 19.35
C TYR A 777 -35.84 0.16 19.22
N ASN A 778 -36.03 0.86 20.34
CA ASN A 778 -36.10 2.32 20.34
C ASN A 778 -34.79 2.96 19.88
N LYS A 779 -33.63 2.42 20.30
CA LYS A 779 -32.32 2.94 19.91
C LYS A 779 -32.05 2.73 18.42
N ILE A 780 -32.39 1.56 17.87
CA ILE A 780 -32.33 1.33 16.42
C ILE A 780 -33.17 2.37 15.66
N MET A 781 -34.38 2.68 16.17
CA MET A 781 -35.27 3.64 15.51
C MET A 781 -34.87 5.10 15.71
N GLU A 782 -34.18 5.42 16.80
CA GLU A 782 -33.54 6.72 17.01
C GLU A 782 -32.43 6.96 15.99
N VAL A 783 -31.54 5.97 15.79
CA VAL A 783 -30.47 6.04 14.78
C VAL A 783 -31.05 6.15 13.38
N GLU A 784 -32.02 5.30 13.03
CA GLU A 784 -32.70 5.37 11.73
C GLU A 784 -33.31 6.74 11.45
N LYS A 785 -33.92 7.38 12.45
CA LYS A 785 -34.50 8.71 12.31
C LYS A 785 -33.44 9.80 12.16
N LYS A 786 -32.29 9.68 12.84
CA LYS A 786 -31.23 10.69 12.86
C LYS A 786 -30.39 10.68 11.58
N GLU A 787 -29.98 9.50 11.14
CA GLU A 787 -28.98 9.34 10.07
C GLU A 787 -29.27 8.18 9.10
N GLY A 788 -30.36 7.43 9.33
CA GLY A 788 -30.72 6.27 8.52
C GLY A 788 -29.91 5.00 8.83
N LEU A 789 -30.38 3.87 8.31
CA LEU A 789 -29.74 2.55 8.41
C LEU A 789 -29.24 2.04 7.05
N ASN A 790 -28.86 2.95 6.14
CA ASN A 790 -28.37 2.56 4.83
C ASN A 790 -27.07 1.75 4.96
N GLY A 791 -26.95 0.63 4.25
CA GLY A 791 -25.81 -0.27 4.29
C GLY A 791 -25.56 -0.96 5.64
N HIS A 792 -26.52 -0.95 6.57
CA HIS A 792 -26.29 -1.34 7.96
C HIS A 792 -26.15 -2.87 8.14
N LEU A 793 -25.12 -3.30 8.86
CA LEU A 793 -24.91 -4.68 9.30
C LEU A 793 -25.47 -4.83 10.71
N MET A 794 -26.67 -5.39 10.82
CA MET A 794 -27.44 -5.43 12.07
C MET A 794 -27.28 -6.78 12.77
N LEU A 795 -26.54 -6.79 13.88
CA LEU A 795 -26.28 -7.99 14.66
C LEU A 795 -27.32 -8.24 15.75
N ILE A 796 -27.77 -9.48 15.86
CA ILE A 796 -28.68 -10.01 16.90
C ILE A 796 -28.16 -11.39 17.31
N HIS A 797 -28.09 -11.71 18.60
CA HIS A 797 -27.62 -13.03 19.02
C HIS A 797 -28.63 -14.14 18.66
N PHE A 798 -28.15 -15.22 18.05
CA PHE A 798 -28.98 -16.36 17.63
C PHE A 798 -29.49 -17.18 18.82
N GLY A 799 -28.73 -17.16 19.93
CA GLY A 799 -29.14 -17.67 21.22
C GLY A 799 -28.52 -16.83 22.34
N THR A 800 -29.18 -16.79 23.50
CA THR A 800 -28.74 -15.96 24.63
C THR A 800 -28.92 -16.72 25.95
N ASP A 801 -28.23 -16.27 27.01
CA ASP A 801 -28.33 -16.87 28.34
C ASP A 801 -29.79 -16.98 28.83
N ASN A 802 -30.12 -18.02 29.58
CA ASN A 802 -31.48 -18.25 30.12
C ASN A 802 -31.97 -17.10 31.02
N ARG A 803 -31.05 -16.35 31.65
CA ARG A 803 -31.36 -15.14 32.43
C ARG A 803 -31.88 -13.99 31.56
N ARG A 804 -31.61 -13.99 30.25
CA ARG A 804 -32.24 -13.06 29.31
C ARG A 804 -33.69 -13.49 29.06
N THR A 805 -34.63 -13.03 29.88
CA THR A 805 -36.05 -13.43 29.71
C THR A 805 -36.79 -12.64 28.62
N ASP A 806 -36.47 -11.34 28.45
CA ASP A 806 -36.94 -10.51 27.34
C ASP A 806 -36.06 -10.71 26.10
N LYS A 807 -36.28 -11.79 25.34
CA LYS A 807 -35.52 -12.10 24.12
C LYS A 807 -35.94 -11.19 22.96
N PHE A 808 -34.97 -10.55 22.29
CA PHE A 808 -35.26 -9.59 21.21
C PHE A 808 -35.96 -10.25 20.02
N TYR A 809 -35.53 -11.46 19.63
CA TYR A 809 -36.11 -12.20 18.52
C TYR A 809 -37.57 -12.63 18.74
N ASN A 810 -38.00 -12.82 19.99
CA ASN A 810 -39.40 -13.13 20.31
C ASN A 810 -40.29 -11.89 20.24
N SER A 811 -39.81 -10.77 20.77
CA SER A 811 -40.64 -9.59 21.03
C SER A 811 -40.60 -8.53 19.91
N TYR A 812 -39.46 -8.37 19.22
CA TYR A 812 -39.23 -7.20 18.36
C TYR A 812 -38.71 -7.51 16.96
N LEU A 813 -38.15 -8.68 16.66
CA LEU A 813 -37.59 -8.94 15.32
C LEU A 813 -38.63 -8.80 14.18
N ASP A 814 -39.79 -9.45 14.30
CA ASP A 814 -40.88 -9.34 13.31
C ASP A 814 -41.38 -7.89 13.18
N LYS A 815 -41.53 -7.20 14.32
CA LYS A 815 -41.94 -5.79 14.37
C LYS A 815 -40.91 -4.89 13.68
N LEU A 816 -39.63 -5.11 13.93
CA LEU A 816 -38.52 -4.36 13.36
C LEU A 816 -38.50 -4.51 11.85
N ILE A 817 -38.52 -5.75 11.34
CA ILE A 817 -38.54 -6.03 9.90
C ILE A 817 -39.73 -5.35 9.23
N LYS A 818 -40.94 -5.50 9.78
CA LYS A 818 -42.15 -4.84 9.23
C LYS A 818 -42.05 -3.32 9.25
N THR A 819 -41.39 -2.75 10.25
CA THR A 819 -41.24 -1.30 10.38
C THR A 819 -40.24 -0.77 9.36
N LEU A 820 -39.09 -1.44 9.22
CA LEU A 820 -38.02 -1.04 8.31
C LEU A 820 -38.41 -1.25 6.84
N LYS A 821 -39.10 -2.35 6.50
CA LYS A 821 -39.68 -2.53 5.15
C LYS A 821 -40.65 -1.40 4.79
N ARG A 822 -41.54 -1.00 5.71
CA ARG A 822 -42.45 0.15 5.51
C ARG A 822 -41.73 1.48 5.33
N LYS A 823 -40.53 1.61 5.90
CA LYS A 823 -39.64 2.76 5.70
C LYS A 823 -38.83 2.68 4.41
N GLY A 824 -38.97 1.61 3.62
CA GLY A 824 -38.32 1.43 2.33
C GLY A 824 -36.95 0.75 2.38
N TYR A 825 -36.60 0.10 3.50
CA TYR A 825 -35.38 -0.71 3.56
C TYR A 825 -35.57 -2.08 2.90
N THR A 826 -34.59 -2.47 2.10
CA THR A 826 -34.44 -3.85 1.62
C THR A 826 -33.55 -4.64 2.57
N PHE A 827 -33.79 -5.95 2.68
CA PHE A 827 -32.94 -6.85 3.45
C PHE A 827 -32.10 -7.68 2.49
N THR A 828 -30.80 -7.41 2.46
CA THR A 828 -29.87 -7.97 1.46
C THR A 828 -28.92 -8.97 2.12
N PRO A 829 -28.70 -10.17 1.53
CA PRO A 829 -27.69 -11.11 2.00
C PRO A 829 -26.31 -10.46 2.09
N ILE A 830 -25.53 -10.81 3.11
CA ILE A 830 -24.29 -10.08 3.40
C ILE A 830 -23.24 -10.18 2.29
N LEU A 831 -23.09 -11.34 1.63
CA LEU A 831 -22.11 -11.52 0.54
C LEU A 831 -22.44 -10.61 -0.65
N GLU A 832 -23.71 -10.53 -1.03
CA GLU A 832 -24.18 -9.59 -2.05
C GLU A 832 -23.94 -8.13 -1.61
N ALA A 833 -24.25 -7.81 -0.36
CA ALA A 833 -24.13 -6.46 0.18
C ALA A 833 -22.67 -5.94 0.21
N ILE A 834 -21.70 -6.82 0.47
CA ILE A 834 -20.27 -6.49 0.48
C ILE A 834 -19.58 -6.67 -0.89
N GLY A 835 -20.31 -7.13 -1.91
CA GLY A 835 -19.79 -7.27 -3.28
C GLY A 835 -19.06 -8.59 -3.58
N ILE A 836 -19.30 -9.65 -2.79
CA ILE A 836 -18.83 -11.00 -3.08
C ILE A 836 -19.94 -11.75 -3.83
N ASN A 837 -19.77 -11.91 -5.14
CA ASN A 837 -20.68 -12.68 -5.98
C ASN A 837 -20.41 -14.19 -5.82
N THR A 838 -21.34 -14.92 -5.23
CA THR A 838 -21.30 -16.41 -5.18
C THR A 838 -21.92 -17.06 -6.42
N ASN A 839 -22.49 -16.26 -7.35
CA ASN A 839 -23.20 -16.74 -8.54
C ASN A 839 -22.30 -16.93 -9.78
N SER A 840 -21.08 -17.43 -9.61
CA SER A 840 -20.26 -17.92 -10.72
C SER A 840 -20.24 -19.45 -10.75
N ALA A 841 -21.44 -20.06 -10.78
CA ALA A 841 -21.68 -21.44 -11.21
C ALA A 841 -23.20 -21.70 -11.28
N LEU A 842 -23.80 -21.36 -12.42
CA LEU A 842 -24.89 -22.15 -13.03
C LEU A 842 -24.63 -22.24 -14.53
#